data_AF-Q16RJ4-F1
#
_entry.id   AF-Q16RJ4-F1
#
_cell.length_a   1.000
_cell.length_b   1.000
_cell.length_c   1.000
_cell.angle_alpha   90.00
_cell.angle_beta   90.00
_cell.angle_gamma   90.00
#
_symmetry.space_group_name_H-M   'P 1'
#
loop_
_entity.id
_entity.type
_entity.pdbx_description
1 polymer ?
#
loop_
_entity_poly.entity_id
_entity_poly.type
_entity_poly.pdbx_seq_one_letter_code
_entity_poly.pdbx_strand_id
1 'polypeptide(L)'
;GTFRLACEHVLKSLKKGRETLLTLLEAFVYDPLVDWAISEDGGTAGFAVSTYGNREGFNSDLREAKKQLEREVNRDTLAIRFSEIKPGWNRNRDDIYQNLLLMENFLHELQSNRTDLVDYEKQRDSLSRQIQLIKEAESLNSAIGSHPLNTLSQRYSVYKKIVEERNTAKKVIEKRASESEKTLEGYRSFMKDIESGKLQEYLRSINANPEQYVSSEFELVEEFLNQSNLRDTFLTANACRHELNENTFHTTVLVKRALETLSQFSAIICYYPKDYEQTHLDYKYLDWCRKLVSEGSASTCQEITQNYQQFLANARQHSCGPQVLSFSYQLKNIISDTAFKLSELVACNAQELNESTVPIDQLYENALSTINAIALGNTNGRQSLLFAGLQLCMDLNHNYLLMEQTASTAGDSLIDLQLNDNWFLPEFYMSITQLSALYQILFEKDTKKASSDCYATGLSCLSACVGIFDHLHNMNECIAREFLSDTMQGIISENQSVIDMISAVSNLQTDFIPVAELLNELNMHLQCVVMNVPSAHAHALDSVEELKRKLAALGDSFRNQEAPTEGSKLYLTLHQFFHDLLEKQNTLMHIVYERFLTIQEADYIDHIKDSKDLAVSLKLYKYESFQPKFHTKCSKCSNDFNYMVLIFNKSTYNVLEAIFVVKRTCMATAFNDDTLVRPIRKFIADFVYHCMLGIGPAAAGLVTYGILLRINPHIKQDSEMIQQMTGTDRVKLSDLYNENIDRTMSAEQISGLDLNQATNACLHLSFTWRKMMKVKLLSERIMTEQISVTRSQMLFVAHSWLHELSTADSSPTLSQNDLTIYADGSLILVQLKNLLESLTSSKVSIMRLRDDITASTNAILHRLKWASGANPELVHLLKSFEQASIQKRDFMDEQLLYLDIALKHCSSILNYQIVRMQVNRQTEQDLDFIHVIERYRKACIKLNSCSAMVNQTEIALVELLDPEGQIDHIWLSNVKALIDDMTDQVQSKIAQTEKIVRNAQDKLHMSANELKELMGTHHSLASDIRNLLKMKLKMETTPTLREYLLRYKAFLETVSELYSNVLSKDFTDEMVCQAKEQVRDAMPNVHKIFDQLFQFEQSGNVEDESGVPGGEEEADKLSAEMMESPVKRHHMKAQRTQKEQKRNAYAVSVWRRIRMKLEGRDPDPNRRCTAQEQVEWMIREAMDPDNLAVLYEGWTPWV
;
A
#
# COMPACT_ATOMS: atom_id res chain seq x y z
N GLY A 1 -56.89 -37.62 -17.22
CA GLY A 1 -58.31 -37.22 -17.41
C GLY A 1 -58.57 -36.84 -18.86
N THR A 2 -59.73 -36.22 -19.14
CA THR A 2 -60.20 -35.91 -20.51
C THR A 2 -59.20 -35.07 -21.32
N PHE A 3 -58.54 -34.08 -20.70
CA PHE A 3 -57.52 -33.25 -21.35
C PHE A 3 -56.37 -34.08 -21.94
N ARG A 4 -55.74 -34.94 -21.12
CA ARG A 4 -54.66 -35.83 -21.58
C ARG A 4 -55.11 -36.76 -22.71
N LEU A 5 -56.28 -37.39 -22.60
CA LEU A 5 -56.80 -38.29 -23.63
C LEU A 5 -57.09 -37.55 -24.96
N ALA A 6 -57.62 -36.34 -24.88
CA ALA A 6 -57.85 -35.49 -26.05
C ALA A 6 -56.53 -35.08 -26.71
N CYS A 7 -55.52 -34.64 -25.95
CA CYS A 7 -54.19 -34.33 -26.45
C CYS A 7 -53.54 -35.54 -27.13
N GLU A 8 -53.65 -36.73 -26.54
CA GLU A 8 -53.15 -37.97 -27.14
C GLU A 8 -53.85 -38.29 -28.48
N HIS A 9 -55.17 -38.06 -28.57
CA HIS A 9 -55.93 -38.28 -29.80
C HIS A 9 -55.58 -37.24 -30.91
N VAL A 10 -55.43 -35.96 -30.53
CA VAL A 10 -54.99 -34.89 -31.44
C VAL A 10 -53.58 -35.19 -31.96
N LEU A 11 -52.64 -35.54 -31.09
CA LEU A 11 -51.27 -35.85 -31.49
C LEU A 11 -51.23 -37.08 -32.39
N LYS A 12 -52.01 -38.14 -32.12
CA LYS A 12 -52.15 -39.29 -33.03
C LYS A 12 -52.65 -38.87 -34.42
N SER A 13 -53.61 -37.95 -34.48
CA SER A 13 -54.16 -37.43 -35.74
C SER A 13 -53.12 -36.60 -36.51
N LEU A 14 -52.39 -35.71 -35.83
CA LEU A 14 -51.31 -34.91 -36.43
C LEU A 14 -50.15 -35.80 -36.92
N LYS A 15 -49.77 -36.83 -36.16
CA LYS A 15 -48.75 -37.79 -36.59
C LYS A 15 -49.19 -38.59 -37.81
N LYS A 16 -50.47 -38.93 -37.92
CA LYS A 16 -51.03 -39.61 -39.10
C LYS A 16 -51.04 -38.71 -40.35
N GLY A 17 -51.31 -37.41 -40.18
CA GLY A 17 -51.30 -36.40 -41.25
C GLY A 17 -49.99 -35.65 -41.45
N ARG A 18 -48.88 -36.10 -40.85
CA ARG A 18 -47.61 -35.33 -40.77
C ARG A 18 -46.99 -35.00 -42.12
N GLU A 19 -47.15 -35.88 -43.12
CA GLU A 19 -46.55 -35.67 -44.45
C GLU A 19 -47.18 -34.45 -45.11
N THR A 20 -48.51 -34.35 -45.07
CA THR A 20 -49.25 -33.19 -45.59
C THR A 20 -48.83 -31.88 -44.90
N LEU A 21 -48.65 -31.90 -43.57
CA LEU A 21 -48.23 -30.73 -42.80
C LEU A 21 -46.78 -30.32 -43.12
N LEU A 22 -45.87 -31.28 -43.21
CA LEU A 22 -44.46 -31.01 -43.49
C LEU A 22 -44.23 -30.52 -44.91
N THR A 23 -44.99 -31.02 -45.89
CA THR A 23 -44.96 -30.51 -47.26
C THR A 23 -45.47 -29.07 -47.35
N LEU A 24 -46.51 -28.71 -46.59
CA LEU A 24 -47.04 -27.35 -46.56
C LEU A 24 -46.07 -26.37 -45.87
N LEU A 25 -45.46 -26.77 -44.75
CA LEU A 25 -44.40 -25.99 -44.09
C LEU A 25 -43.16 -25.85 -44.96
N GLU A 26 -42.79 -26.89 -45.71
CA GLU A 26 -41.69 -26.83 -46.67
C GLU A 26 -41.96 -25.77 -47.75
N ALA A 27 -43.20 -25.66 -48.24
CA ALA A 27 -43.58 -24.59 -49.17
C ALA A 27 -43.39 -23.17 -48.57
N PHE A 28 -43.71 -22.96 -47.29
CA PHE A 28 -43.48 -21.66 -46.62
C PHE A 28 -42.01 -21.30 -46.42
N VAL A 29 -41.14 -22.29 -46.25
CA VAL A 29 -39.69 -22.08 -46.20
C VAL A 29 -39.15 -21.54 -47.53
N TYR A 30 -39.83 -21.87 -48.63
CA TYR A 30 -39.47 -21.45 -49.98
C TYR A 30 -40.29 -20.25 -50.50
N ASP A 31 -41.20 -19.69 -49.70
CA ASP A 31 -42.02 -18.56 -50.13
C ASP A 31 -41.25 -17.23 -49.95
N PRO A 32 -40.89 -16.54 -51.05
CA PRO A 32 -40.15 -15.28 -50.99
C PRO A 32 -40.98 -14.11 -50.43
N LEU A 33 -42.30 -14.28 -50.28
CA LEU A 33 -43.18 -13.28 -49.66
C LEU A 33 -43.29 -13.46 -48.13
N VAL A 34 -42.68 -14.53 -47.58
CA VAL A 34 -42.62 -14.77 -46.14
C VAL A 34 -41.32 -14.20 -45.60
N ASP A 35 -41.43 -13.19 -44.75
CA ASP A 35 -40.27 -12.62 -44.09
C ASP A 35 -39.81 -13.52 -42.94
N TRP A 36 -38.74 -14.28 -43.20
CA TRP A 36 -38.04 -15.08 -42.20
C TRP A 36 -36.91 -14.31 -41.53
N ALA A 37 -36.62 -13.08 -41.99
CA ALA A 37 -35.69 -12.19 -41.32
C ALA A 37 -36.47 -11.49 -40.20
N ILE A 38 -36.26 -11.98 -38.98
CA ILE A 38 -36.42 -11.11 -37.82
C ILE A 38 -35.40 -9.99 -38.06
N SER A 39 -35.87 -8.76 -38.30
CA SER A 39 -35.01 -7.57 -38.31
C SER A 39 -33.98 -7.71 -37.20
N GLU A 40 -32.71 -7.43 -37.49
CA GLU A 40 -31.62 -7.51 -36.51
C GLU A 40 -31.81 -6.54 -35.31
N ASP A 41 -32.91 -5.77 -35.28
CA ASP A 41 -33.49 -5.15 -34.10
C ASP A 41 -34.68 -5.98 -33.58
N GLY A 42 -34.56 -6.62 -32.40
CA GLY A 42 -35.71 -7.31 -31.84
C GLY A 42 -35.55 -8.06 -30.52
N GLY A 43 -35.15 -7.38 -29.45
CA GLY A 43 -35.58 -7.74 -28.10
C GLY A 43 -37.00 -7.24 -27.84
N THR A 44 -37.99 -8.09 -28.10
CA THR A 44 -39.38 -8.10 -27.55
C THR A 44 -40.36 -6.96 -27.88
N ALA A 45 -41.46 -7.36 -28.53
CA ALA A 45 -42.84 -6.84 -28.50
C ALA A 45 -43.13 -5.40 -28.97
N GLY A 46 -44.10 -5.28 -29.88
CA GLY A 46 -44.37 -4.07 -30.63
C GLY A 46 -45.15 -2.99 -29.89
N PHE A 47 -44.92 -1.75 -30.33
CA PHE A 47 -45.87 -0.66 -30.28
C PHE A 47 -45.66 0.27 -31.48
N ALA A 48 -46.75 0.59 -32.16
CA ALA A 48 -46.82 1.43 -33.35
C ALA A 48 -46.27 2.84 -33.11
N VAL A 49 -45.62 3.45 -34.12
CA VAL A 49 -46.01 4.76 -34.70
C VAL A 49 -45.30 4.90 -36.05
N SER A 50 -46.06 4.81 -37.14
CA SER A 50 -45.72 5.35 -38.44
C SER A 50 -46.53 6.62 -38.66
N THR A 51 -46.06 7.80 -38.23
CA THR A 51 -46.62 9.07 -38.72
C THR A 51 -45.68 10.26 -38.45
N TYR A 52 -45.49 11.09 -39.48
CA TYR A 52 -44.83 12.41 -39.53
C TYR A 52 -43.34 12.49 -39.93
N GLY A 53 -43.15 12.72 -41.24
CA GLY A 53 -42.51 13.96 -41.68
C GLY A 53 -41.01 13.93 -41.99
N ASN A 54 -40.71 13.85 -43.29
CA ASN A 54 -39.43 14.23 -43.88
C ASN A 54 -38.98 15.64 -43.41
N ARG A 55 -37.89 15.74 -42.63
CA ARG A 55 -37.09 16.97 -42.46
C ARG A 55 -35.61 16.61 -42.42
N GLU A 56 -34.88 16.99 -43.47
CA GLU A 56 -33.48 16.65 -43.77
C GLU A 56 -32.42 17.27 -42.84
N GLY A 57 -32.78 17.76 -41.65
CA GLY A 57 -31.83 18.29 -40.65
C GLY A 57 -31.76 17.48 -39.35
N PHE A 58 -32.77 16.64 -39.07
CA PHE A 58 -32.85 15.86 -37.81
C PHE A 58 -32.15 14.50 -37.92
N ASN A 59 -31.81 14.07 -39.14
CA ASN A 59 -31.27 12.75 -39.43
C ASN A 59 -29.78 12.59 -39.08
N SER A 60 -29.02 13.66 -38.83
CA SER A 60 -27.63 13.54 -38.37
C SER A 60 -27.57 13.31 -36.85
N ASP A 61 -28.21 14.19 -36.07
CA ASP A 61 -28.37 14.05 -34.62
C ASP A 61 -29.13 12.77 -34.23
N LEU A 62 -30.20 12.38 -34.95
CA LEU A 62 -30.90 11.12 -34.67
C LEU A 62 -30.04 9.89 -35.01
N ARG A 63 -29.13 9.99 -35.99
CA ARG A 63 -28.24 8.89 -36.38
C ARG A 63 -27.04 8.80 -35.45
N GLU A 64 -26.60 9.91 -34.88
CA GLU A 64 -25.56 9.98 -33.86
C GLU A 64 -26.10 9.54 -32.49
N ALA A 65 -27.28 10.01 -32.09
CA ALA A 65 -28.01 9.52 -30.93
C ALA A 65 -28.42 8.05 -31.07
N LYS A 66 -28.80 7.59 -32.27
CA LYS A 66 -29.03 6.15 -32.54
C LYS A 66 -27.74 5.35 -32.43
N LYS A 67 -26.61 5.85 -32.96
CA LYS A 67 -25.30 5.19 -32.78
C LYS A 67 -24.85 5.16 -31.32
N GLN A 68 -25.10 6.22 -30.56
CA GLN A 68 -24.75 6.30 -29.15
C GLN A 68 -25.64 5.39 -28.31
N LEU A 69 -26.94 5.36 -28.59
CA LEU A 69 -27.87 4.40 -28.00
C LEU A 69 -27.53 2.96 -28.41
N GLU A 70 -27.16 2.69 -29.66
CA GLU A 70 -26.67 1.39 -30.12
C GLU A 70 -25.38 1.00 -29.38
N ARG A 71 -24.45 1.93 -29.13
CA ARG A 71 -23.23 1.67 -28.32
C ARG A 71 -23.56 1.36 -26.86
N GLU A 72 -24.46 2.13 -26.25
CA GLU A 72 -24.91 1.94 -24.86
C GLU A 72 -25.68 0.63 -24.71
N VAL A 73 -26.62 0.33 -25.60
CA VAL A 73 -27.36 -0.95 -25.63
C VAL A 73 -26.43 -2.12 -25.89
N ASN A 74 -25.46 -1.99 -26.80
CA ASN A 74 -24.46 -3.03 -27.03
C ASN A 74 -23.54 -3.23 -25.82
N ARG A 75 -23.15 -2.16 -25.12
CA ARG A 75 -22.36 -2.21 -23.88
C ARG A 75 -23.13 -2.90 -22.76
N ASP A 76 -24.39 -2.53 -22.57
CA ASP A 76 -25.24 -3.10 -21.51
C ASP A 76 -25.61 -4.56 -21.84
N THR A 77 -25.84 -4.87 -23.12
CA THR A 77 -26.04 -6.26 -23.59
C THR A 77 -24.76 -7.09 -23.42
N LEU A 78 -23.58 -6.53 -23.71
CA LEU A 78 -22.29 -7.18 -23.45
C LEU A 78 -22.11 -7.46 -21.96
N ALA A 79 -22.38 -6.50 -21.09
CA ALA A 79 -22.27 -6.65 -19.64
C ALA A 79 -23.18 -7.77 -19.11
N ILE A 80 -24.44 -7.80 -19.55
CA ILE A 80 -25.39 -8.88 -19.20
C ILE A 80 -24.85 -10.23 -19.69
N ARG A 81 -24.36 -10.33 -20.93
CA ARG A 81 -23.82 -11.59 -21.47
C ARG A 81 -22.54 -12.05 -20.79
N PHE A 82 -21.64 -11.12 -20.43
CA PHE A 82 -20.47 -11.44 -19.63
C PHE A 82 -20.89 -11.94 -18.24
N SER A 83 -21.91 -11.34 -17.61
CA SER A 83 -22.43 -11.77 -16.31
C SER A 83 -23.06 -13.19 -16.36
N GLU A 84 -23.73 -13.55 -17.45
CA GLU A 84 -24.33 -14.89 -17.67
C GLU A 84 -23.26 -15.98 -17.85
N ILE A 85 -22.19 -15.68 -18.59
CA ILE A 85 -21.14 -16.66 -18.93
C ILE A 85 -20.12 -16.82 -17.78
N LYS A 86 -19.93 -15.78 -16.96
CA LYS A 86 -18.91 -15.72 -15.90
C LYS A 86 -18.93 -16.90 -14.92
N PRO A 87 -20.08 -17.39 -14.40
CA PRO A 87 -20.10 -18.54 -13.52
C PRO A 87 -19.60 -19.83 -14.19
N GLY A 88 -20.03 -20.09 -15.43
CA GLY A 88 -19.62 -21.27 -16.20
C GLY A 88 -18.15 -21.21 -16.62
N TRP A 89 -17.68 -20.02 -16.97
CA TRP A 89 -16.28 -19.75 -17.32
C TRP A 89 -15.34 -19.95 -16.13
N ASN A 90 -15.70 -19.40 -14.95
CA ASN A 90 -14.92 -19.57 -13.73
C ASN A 90 -14.94 -21.01 -13.22
N ARG A 91 -16.07 -21.72 -13.35
CA ARG A 91 -16.12 -23.14 -13.02
C ARG A 91 -15.20 -23.96 -13.92
N ASN A 92 -15.23 -23.72 -15.23
CA ASN A 92 -14.32 -24.37 -16.17
C ASN A 92 -12.84 -24.03 -15.92
N ARG A 93 -12.53 -22.78 -15.50
CA ARG A 93 -11.20 -22.37 -15.04
C ARG A 93 -10.73 -23.25 -13.89
N ASP A 94 -11.56 -23.37 -12.86
CA ASP A 94 -11.22 -24.09 -11.64
C ASP A 94 -11.07 -25.59 -11.93
N ASP A 95 -11.96 -26.17 -12.74
CA ASP A 95 -11.88 -27.58 -13.15
C ASP A 95 -10.62 -27.87 -14.00
N ILE A 96 -10.25 -26.99 -14.94
CA ILE A 96 -9.01 -27.12 -15.73
C ILE A 96 -7.78 -26.99 -14.81
N TYR A 97 -7.78 -26.03 -13.89
CA TYR A 97 -6.68 -25.83 -12.96
C TYR A 97 -6.49 -27.05 -12.05
N GLN A 98 -7.57 -27.60 -11.50
CA GLN A 98 -7.52 -28.81 -10.67
C GLN A 98 -7.05 -30.02 -11.48
N ASN A 99 -7.49 -30.19 -12.72
CA ASN A 99 -7.03 -31.30 -13.55
C ASN A 99 -5.53 -31.17 -13.91
N LEU A 100 -5.04 -29.97 -14.22
CA LEU A 100 -3.61 -29.72 -14.44
C LEU A 100 -2.77 -30.01 -13.20
N LEU A 101 -3.28 -29.69 -12.00
CA LEU A 101 -2.63 -30.02 -10.72
C LEU A 101 -2.56 -31.54 -10.51
N LEU A 102 -3.63 -32.27 -10.82
CA LEU A 102 -3.65 -33.74 -10.78
C LEU A 102 -2.68 -34.34 -11.80
N MET A 103 -2.63 -33.81 -13.02
CA MET A 103 -1.66 -34.24 -14.04
C MET A 103 -0.22 -33.99 -13.61
N GLU A 104 0.08 -32.86 -12.96
CA GLU A 104 1.41 -32.58 -12.42
C GLU A 104 1.84 -33.66 -11.41
N ASN A 105 0.92 -34.04 -10.51
CA ASN A 105 1.14 -35.08 -9.51
C ASN A 105 1.35 -36.45 -10.17
N PHE A 106 0.53 -36.83 -11.15
CA PHE A 106 0.68 -38.09 -11.86
C PHE A 106 1.95 -38.14 -12.72
N LEU A 107 2.37 -37.02 -13.32
CA LEU A 107 3.63 -36.92 -14.05
C LEU A 107 4.83 -37.06 -13.10
N HIS A 108 4.76 -36.50 -11.88
CA HIS A 108 5.78 -36.72 -10.85
C HIS A 108 5.80 -38.17 -10.35
N GLU A 109 4.63 -38.75 -10.06
CA GLU A 109 4.50 -40.17 -9.66
C GLU A 109 5.09 -41.08 -10.75
N LEU A 110 4.74 -40.86 -12.03
CA LEU A 110 5.25 -41.65 -13.15
C LEU A 110 6.76 -41.49 -13.34
N GLN A 111 7.28 -40.25 -13.29
CA GLN A 111 8.71 -39.98 -13.42
C GLN A 111 9.51 -40.65 -12.29
N SER A 112 9.04 -40.52 -11.04
CA SER A 112 9.66 -41.16 -9.87
C SER A 112 9.68 -42.67 -10.01
N ASN A 113 8.55 -43.27 -10.42
CA ASN A 113 8.47 -44.72 -10.58
C ASN A 113 9.35 -45.22 -11.75
N ARG A 114 9.48 -44.44 -12.83
CA ARG A 114 10.41 -44.75 -13.93
C ARG A 114 11.87 -44.61 -13.54
N THR A 115 12.21 -43.59 -12.74
CA THR A 115 13.57 -43.45 -12.21
C THR A 115 13.91 -44.61 -11.27
N ASP A 116 12.98 -45.02 -10.42
CA ASP A 116 13.16 -46.19 -9.55
C ASP A 116 13.36 -47.47 -10.37
N LEU A 117 12.59 -47.65 -11.45
CA LEU A 117 12.75 -48.77 -12.37
C LEU A 117 14.14 -48.78 -13.01
N VAL A 118 14.57 -47.64 -13.55
CA VAL A 118 15.90 -47.47 -14.15
C VAL A 118 17.01 -47.70 -13.12
N ASP A 119 16.81 -47.28 -11.87
CA ASP A 119 17.79 -47.49 -10.81
C ASP A 119 17.86 -48.95 -10.36
N TYR A 120 16.74 -49.66 -10.31
CA TYR A 120 16.74 -51.12 -10.12
C TYR A 120 17.38 -51.86 -11.31
N GLU A 121 17.19 -51.39 -12.55
CA GLU A 121 17.88 -51.93 -13.73
C GLU A 121 19.38 -51.68 -13.69
N LYS A 122 19.82 -50.48 -13.32
CA LYS A 122 21.24 -50.17 -13.08
C LYS A 122 21.80 -51.03 -11.95
N GLN A 123 21.01 -51.28 -10.90
CA GLN A 123 21.41 -52.15 -9.79
C GLN A 123 21.58 -53.59 -10.29
N ARG A 124 20.66 -54.11 -11.12
CA ARG A 124 20.78 -55.42 -11.77
C ARG A 124 22.02 -55.49 -12.66
N ASP A 125 22.28 -54.46 -13.46
CA ASP A 125 23.46 -54.39 -14.34
C ASP A 125 24.76 -54.29 -13.53
N SER A 126 24.74 -53.58 -12.40
CA SER A 126 25.85 -53.52 -11.43
C SER A 126 26.12 -54.89 -10.82
N LEU A 127 25.08 -55.57 -10.30
CA LEU A 127 25.17 -56.94 -9.77
C LEU A 127 25.68 -57.92 -10.85
N SER A 128 25.27 -57.73 -12.11
CA SER A 128 25.74 -58.51 -13.26
C SER A 128 27.23 -58.30 -13.56
N ARG A 129 27.75 -57.06 -13.41
CA ARG A 129 29.19 -56.79 -13.52
C ARG A 129 29.96 -57.33 -12.32
N GLN A 130 29.39 -57.26 -11.12
CA GLN A 130 29.98 -57.79 -9.88
C GLN A 130 30.13 -59.32 -9.96
N ILE A 131 29.09 -60.04 -10.37
CA ILE A 131 29.13 -61.50 -10.53
C ILE A 131 30.11 -61.92 -11.63
N GLN A 132 30.24 -61.13 -12.70
CA GLN A 132 31.24 -61.39 -13.75
C GLN A 132 32.66 -61.25 -13.20
N LEU A 133 32.94 -60.21 -12.43
CA LEU A 133 34.25 -59.99 -11.80
C LEU A 133 34.60 -61.10 -10.78
N ILE A 134 33.62 -61.63 -10.06
CA ILE A 134 33.80 -62.79 -9.17
C ILE A 134 34.08 -64.06 -9.97
N LYS A 135 33.33 -64.32 -11.05
CA LYS A 135 33.54 -65.49 -11.93
C LYS A 135 34.93 -65.47 -12.59
N GLU A 136 35.41 -64.29 -12.98
CA GLU A 136 36.77 -64.09 -13.49
C GLU A 136 37.82 -64.47 -12.43
N ALA A 137 37.63 -64.04 -11.17
CA ALA A 137 38.50 -64.41 -10.06
C ALA A 137 38.43 -65.91 -9.70
N GLU A 138 37.24 -66.53 -9.71
CA GLU A 138 37.05 -67.97 -9.49
C GLU A 138 37.79 -68.81 -10.55
N SER A 139 37.80 -68.35 -11.81
CA SER A 139 38.44 -69.08 -12.92
C SER A 139 39.96 -69.23 -12.78
N LEU A 140 40.60 -68.37 -11.98
CA LEU A 140 42.05 -68.33 -11.78
C LEU A 140 42.55 -69.31 -10.70
N ASN A 141 41.67 -69.95 -9.92
CA ASN A 141 41.99 -70.96 -8.89
C ASN A 141 43.30 -70.65 -8.11
N SER A 142 44.39 -71.40 -8.35
CA SER A 142 45.67 -71.24 -7.63
C SER A 142 46.43 -69.95 -7.94
N ALA A 143 46.02 -69.18 -8.96
CA ALA A 143 46.61 -67.92 -9.37
C ALA A 143 45.83 -66.67 -8.89
N ILE A 144 44.85 -66.83 -7.98
CA ILE A 144 43.97 -65.74 -7.51
C ILE A 144 44.74 -64.54 -6.92
N GLY A 145 45.95 -64.78 -6.40
CA GLY A 145 46.83 -63.73 -5.90
C GLY A 145 47.28 -62.70 -6.95
N SER A 146 47.15 -63.02 -8.24
CA SER A 146 47.44 -62.13 -9.38
C SER A 146 46.24 -61.28 -9.82
N HIS A 147 45.04 -61.53 -9.29
CA HIS A 147 43.83 -60.80 -9.65
C HIS A 147 43.76 -59.44 -8.92
N PRO A 148 43.25 -58.36 -9.55
CA PRO A 148 43.12 -57.04 -8.92
C PRO A 148 42.35 -57.04 -7.59
N LEU A 149 41.38 -57.96 -7.43
CA LEU A 149 40.61 -58.13 -6.19
C LEU A 149 41.49 -58.45 -4.97
N ASN A 150 42.62 -59.14 -5.12
CA ASN A 150 43.49 -59.50 -3.98
C ASN A 150 44.00 -58.28 -3.20
N THR A 151 44.16 -57.13 -3.87
CA THR A 151 44.59 -55.86 -3.23
C THR A 151 43.41 -54.93 -2.90
N LEU A 152 42.17 -55.34 -3.19
CA LEU A 152 40.99 -54.49 -3.09
C LEU A 152 40.70 -54.03 -1.66
N SER A 153 40.79 -54.92 -0.66
CA SER A 153 40.58 -54.55 0.75
C SER A 153 41.50 -53.39 1.17
N GLN A 154 42.77 -53.44 0.77
CA GLN A 154 43.75 -52.40 1.07
C GLN A 154 43.48 -51.11 0.27
N ARG A 155 43.22 -51.21 -1.04
CA ARG A 155 42.92 -50.04 -1.90
C ARG A 155 41.62 -49.33 -1.47
N TYR A 156 40.58 -50.09 -1.15
CA TYR A 156 39.30 -49.57 -0.68
C TYR A 156 39.41 -48.90 0.69
N SER A 157 40.22 -49.45 1.61
CA SER A 157 40.45 -48.80 2.92
C SER A 157 41.01 -47.38 2.80
N VAL A 158 41.91 -47.16 1.82
CA VAL A 158 42.48 -45.85 1.51
C VAL A 158 41.43 -44.93 0.87
N TYR A 159 40.66 -45.45 -0.09
CA TYR A 159 39.56 -44.71 -0.73
C TYR A 159 38.48 -44.29 0.29
N LYS A 160 38.02 -45.22 1.14
CA LYS A 160 37.03 -45.00 2.20
C LYS A 160 37.47 -43.90 3.14
N LYS A 161 38.73 -43.91 3.58
CA LYS A 161 39.29 -42.86 4.44
C LYS A 161 39.27 -41.48 3.77
N ILE A 162 39.55 -41.39 2.47
CA ILE A 162 39.51 -40.12 1.71
C ILE A 162 38.08 -39.62 1.54
N VAL A 163 37.12 -40.52 1.28
CA VAL A 163 35.68 -40.18 1.19
C VAL A 163 35.14 -39.71 2.53
N GLU A 164 35.50 -40.40 3.63
CA GLU A 164 35.16 -39.97 4.99
C GLU A 164 35.77 -38.61 5.33
N GLU A 165 37.04 -38.36 4.97
CA GLU A 165 37.69 -37.04 5.11
C GLU A 165 36.93 -35.94 4.32
N ARG A 166 36.47 -36.23 3.10
CA ARG A 166 35.68 -35.29 2.30
C ARG A 166 34.29 -35.04 2.91
N ASN A 167 33.59 -36.09 3.30
CA ASN A 167 32.22 -36.00 3.83
C ASN A 167 32.18 -35.32 5.20
N THR A 168 33.19 -35.56 6.04
CA THR A 168 33.32 -34.85 7.33
C THR A 168 33.53 -33.36 7.12
N ALA A 169 34.40 -32.95 6.20
CA ALA A 169 34.59 -31.54 5.84
C ALA A 169 33.32 -30.92 5.21
N LYS A 170 32.62 -31.66 4.34
CA LYS A 170 31.35 -31.23 3.73
C LYS A 170 30.27 -30.96 4.79
N LYS A 171 30.11 -31.85 5.77
CA LYS A 171 29.14 -31.67 6.88
C LYS A 171 29.41 -30.41 7.70
N VAL A 172 30.68 -30.04 7.89
CA VAL A 172 31.05 -28.79 8.60
C VAL A 172 30.65 -27.57 7.78
N ILE A 173 30.84 -27.60 6.45
CA ILE A 173 30.41 -26.52 5.53
C ILE A 173 28.89 -26.39 5.51
N GLU A 174 28.15 -27.50 5.42
CA GLU A 174 26.67 -27.51 5.46
C GLU A 174 26.14 -26.98 6.79
N LYS A 175 26.77 -27.34 7.92
CA LYS A 175 26.44 -26.80 9.23
C LYS A 175 26.63 -25.29 9.28
N ARG A 176 27.75 -24.77 8.76
CA ARG A 176 28.02 -23.33 8.70
C ARG A 176 26.99 -22.59 7.83
N ALA A 177 26.60 -23.17 6.69
CA ALA A 177 25.55 -22.61 5.84
C ALA A 177 24.22 -22.48 6.60
N SER A 178 23.82 -23.54 7.32
CA SER A 178 22.59 -23.54 8.13
C SER A 178 22.64 -22.52 9.28
N GLU A 179 23.79 -22.37 9.93
CA GLU A 179 24.00 -21.36 10.98
C GLU A 179 23.85 -19.93 10.43
N SER A 180 24.50 -19.62 9.29
CA SER A 180 24.38 -18.30 8.64
C SER A 180 22.96 -18.02 8.13
N GLU A 181 22.27 -19.01 7.55
CA GLU A 181 20.88 -18.88 7.12
C GLU A 181 19.93 -18.57 8.30
N LYS A 182 20.14 -19.23 9.44
CA LYS A 182 19.35 -18.96 10.66
C LYS A 182 19.55 -17.54 11.18
N THR A 183 20.79 -17.02 11.15
CA THR A 183 21.08 -15.63 11.57
C THR A 183 20.39 -14.62 10.65
N LEU A 184 20.46 -14.83 9.33
CA LEU A 184 19.80 -13.96 8.35
C LEU A 184 18.28 -13.98 8.49
N GLU A 185 17.67 -15.17 8.66
CA GLU A 185 16.22 -15.29 8.84
C GLU A 185 15.74 -14.60 10.13
N GLY A 186 16.52 -14.66 11.21
CA GLY A 186 16.24 -13.92 12.44
C GLY A 186 16.23 -12.41 12.24
N TYR A 187 17.20 -11.87 11.48
CA TYR A 187 17.26 -10.46 11.13
C TYR A 187 16.10 -10.03 10.22
N ARG A 188 15.81 -10.80 9.16
CA ARG A 188 14.67 -10.55 8.25
C ARG A 188 13.33 -10.56 8.97
N SER A 189 13.14 -11.51 9.90
CA SER A 189 11.95 -11.55 10.75
C SER A 189 11.79 -10.29 11.59
N PHE A 190 12.88 -9.73 12.13
CA PHE A 190 12.85 -8.46 12.87
C PHE A 190 12.53 -7.28 11.95
N MET A 191 13.17 -7.18 10.79
CA MET A 191 12.90 -6.11 9.81
C MET A 191 11.45 -6.12 9.34
N LYS A 192 10.86 -7.29 9.11
CA LYS A 192 9.43 -7.42 8.75
C LYS A 192 8.49 -6.93 9.86
N ASP A 193 8.82 -7.20 11.13
CA ASP A 193 8.02 -6.74 12.26
C ASP A 193 8.15 -5.22 12.49
N ILE A 194 9.26 -4.61 12.10
CA ILE A 194 9.43 -3.15 12.03
C ILE A 194 8.55 -2.54 10.93
N GLU A 195 8.68 -3.03 9.70
CA GLU A 195 7.95 -2.49 8.53
C GLU A 195 6.43 -2.60 8.71
N SER A 196 5.97 -3.61 9.43
CA SER A 196 4.55 -3.80 9.77
C SER A 196 4.08 -3.00 11.00
N GLY A 197 4.95 -2.24 11.67
CA GLY A 197 4.61 -1.40 12.82
C GLY A 197 4.33 -2.16 14.14
N LYS A 198 4.55 -3.48 14.17
CA LYS A 198 4.17 -4.33 15.31
C LYS A 198 4.88 -3.99 16.61
N LEU A 199 6.13 -3.50 16.56
CA LEU A 199 6.83 -3.08 17.79
C LEU A 199 6.05 -1.98 18.54
N GLN A 200 5.45 -1.03 17.83
CA GLN A 200 4.63 0.01 18.45
C GLN A 200 3.30 -0.54 18.97
N GLU A 201 2.73 -1.56 18.31
CA GLU A 201 1.53 -2.25 18.79
C GLU A 201 1.81 -3.03 20.08
N TYR A 202 2.96 -3.71 20.18
CA TYR A 202 3.39 -4.38 21.40
C TYR A 202 3.61 -3.38 22.55
N LEU A 203 4.28 -2.26 22.29
CA LEU A 203 4.46 -1.19 23.28
C LEU A 203 3.13 -0.60 23.76
N ARG A 204 2.13 -0.46 22.88
CA ARG A 204 0.78 -0.02 23.27
C ARG A 204 0.07 -1.07 24.12
N SER A 205 0.14 -2.34 23.72
CA SER A 205 -0.56 -3.45 24.38
C SER A 205 -0.02 -3.74 25.79
N ILE A 206 1.29 -3.60 25.99
CA ILE A 206 1.93 -3.73 27.32
C ILE A 206 1.31 -2.76 28.36
N ASN A 207 0.82 -1.60 27.94
CA ASN A 207 0.28 -0.57 28.84
C ASN A 207 -1.25 -0.67 29.07
N ALA A 208 -1.94 -1.66 28.48
CA ALA A 208 -3.40 -1.66 28.45
C ALA A 208 -4.09 -2.03 29.78
N ASN A 209 -3.43 -2.76 30.69
CA ASN A 209 -4.07 -3.36 31.88
C ASN A 209 -3.23 -3.22 33.19
N PRO A 210 -3.08 -2.01 33.78
CA PRO A 210 -2.27 -1.81 34.99
C PRO A 210 -2.84 -2.49 36.26
N GLU A 211 -4.16 -2.71 36.33
CA GLU A 211 -4.83 -3.29 37.51
C GLU A 211 -4.50 -4.78 37.73
N GLN A 212 -4.05 -5.47 36.66
CA GLN A 212 -3.69 -6.89 36.73
C GLN A 212 -2.37 -7.15 37.47
N TYR A 213 -1.51 -6.14 37.63
CA TYR A 213 -0.27 -6.27 38.40
C TYR A 213 -0.49 -6.26 39.91
N VAL A 214 -1.61 -5.72 40.40
CA VAL A 214 -1.85 -5.54 41.85
C VAL A 214 -2.76 -6.63 42.41
N SER A 215 -3.75 -7.07 41.65
CA SER A 215 -4.79 -8.01 42.11
C SER A 215 -4.29 -9.45 42.28
N SER A 216 -4.84 -10.15 43.28
CA SER A 216 -4.65 -11.57 43.52
C SER A 216 -5.99 -12.31 43.49
N GLU A 217 -6.09 -13.38 42.69
CA GLU A 217 -7.29 -14.21 42.64
C GLU A 217 -7.54 -14.98 43.94
N PHE A 218 -6.50 -15.17 44.77
CA PHE A 218 -6.60 -15.91 46.02
C PHE A 218 -7.38 -15.14 47.10
N GLU A 219 -7.49 -13.82 47.02
CA GLU A 219 -8.29 -13.00 47.95
C GLU A 219 -9.76 -13.44 47.99
N LEU A 220 -10.30 -13.91 46.85
CA LEU A 220 -11.67 -14.41 46.76
C LEU A 220 -11.93 -15.61 47.68
N VAL A 221 -10.91 -16.44 47.92
CA VAL A 221 -11.02 -17.70 48.67
C VAL A 221 -10.44 -17.60 50.09
N GLU A 222 -10.01 -16.42 50.52
CA GLU A 222 -9.42 -16.19 51.85
C GLU A 222 -10.35 -16.66 52.97
N GLU A 223 -11.61 -16.21 52.94
CA GLU A 223 -12.59 -16.53 53.98
C GLU A 223 -12.88 -18.05 54.03
N PHE A 224 -13.01 -18.68 52.86
CA PHE A 224 -13.22 -20.13 52.74
C PHE A 224 -12.04 -20.96 53.27
N LEU A 225 -10.81 -20.56 52.94
CA LEU A 225 -9.60 -21.28 53.36
C LEU A 225 -9.32 -21.09 54.86
N ASN A 226 -9.62 -19.90 55.40
CA ASN A 226 -9.56 -19.62 56.84
C ASN A 226 -10.56 -20.47 57.63
N GLN A 227 -11.81 -20.60 57.14
CA GLN A 227 -12.82 -21.46 57.75
C GLN A 227 -12.49 -22.96 57.62
N SER A 228 -11.64 -23.35 56.67
CA SER A 228 -11.26 -24.74 56.39
C SER A 228 -9.97 -25.20 57.07
N ASN A 229 -9.37 -24.41 57.98
CA ASN A 229 -8.04 -24.65 58.59
C ASN A 229 -6.88 -24.76 57.59
N LEU A 230 -7.00 -24.12 56.41
CA LEU A 230 -5.98 -24.12 55.35
C LEU A 230 -5.35 -22.73 55.16
N ARG A 231 -5.24 -21.96 56.25
CA ARG A 231 -4.68 -20.59 56.24
C ARG A 231 -3.26 -20.55 55.70
N ASP A 232 -2.42 -21.53 56.03
CA ASP A 232 -1.03 -21.58 55.56
C ASP A 232 -0.94 -21.78 54.04
N THR A 233 -1.88 -22.54 53.45
CA THR A 233 -2.00 -22.72 51.99
C THR A 233 -2.41 -21.44 51.29
N PHE A 234 -3.32 -20.66 51.88
CA PHE A 234 -3.68 -19.33 51.38
C PHE A 234 -2.48 -18.38 51.45
N LEU A 235 -1.82 -18.28 52.61
CA LEU A 235 -0.70 -17.35 52.81
C LEU A 235 0.46 -17.64 51.86
N THR A 236 0.80 -18.91 51.64
CA THR A 236 1.85 -19.32 50.69
C THR A 236 1.47 -19.05 49.25
N ALA A 237 0.26 -19.46 48.81
CA ALA A 237 -0.20 -19.21 47.44
C ALA A 237 -0.31 -17.71 47.13
N ASN A 238 -0.82 -16.92 48.07
CA ASN A 238 -0.96 -15.48 47.91
C ASN A 238 0.40 -14.76 47.90
N ALA A 239 1.34 -15.17 48.76
CA ALA A 239 2.71 -14.65 48.74
C ALA A 239 3.42 -14.95 47.41
N CYS A 240 3.34 -16.19 46.91
CA CYS A 240 3.90 -16.56 45.60
C CYS A 240 3.24 -15.76 44.46
N ARG A 241 1.94 -15.48 44.54
CA ARG A 241 1.22 -14.64 43.57
C ARG A 241 1.71 -13.19 43.58
N HIS A 242 1.88 -12.59 44.74
CA HIS A 242 2.45 -11.24 44.84
C HIS A 242 3.88 -11.19 44.30
N GLU A 243 4.72 -12.18 44.64
CA GLU A 243 6.08 -12.29 44.10
C GLU A 243 6.08 -12.46 42.57
N LEU A 244 5.17 -13.27 42.01
CA LEU A 244 5.00 -13.39 40.56
C LEU A 244 4.58 -12.06 39.94
N ASN A 245 3.62 -11.36 40.54
CA ASN A 245 3.15 -10.07 40.04
C ASN A 245 4.25 -9.00 40.04
N GLU A 246 5.05 -8.90 41.11
CA GLU A 246 6.20 -7.99 41.19
C GLU A 246 7.26 -8.32 40.14
N ASN A 247 7.62 -9.61 40.00
CA ASN A 247 8.58 -10.06 38.99
C ASN A 247 8.06 -9.82 37.56
N THR A 248 6.76 -10.00 37.33
CA THR A 248 6.12 -9.74 36.04
C THR A 248 6.13 -8.25 35.73
N PHE A 249 5.82 -7.39 36.71
CA PHE A 249 5.90 -5.94 36.54
C PHE A 249 7.33 -5.48 36.20
N HIS A 250 8.32 -5.93 36.99
CA HIS A 250 9.73 -5.61 36.73
C HIS A 250 10.18 -6.09 35.33
N THR A 251 9.80 -7.31 34.96
CA THR A 251 10.11 -7.87 33.63
C THR A 251 9.42 -7.08 32.52
N THR A 252 8.19 -6.62 32.74
CA THR A 252 7.46 -5.79 31.76
C THR A 252 8.18 -4.46 31.52
N VAL A 253 8.71 -3.82 32.57
CA VAL A 253 9.54 -2.62 32.44
C VAL A 253 10.81 -2.91 31.62
N LEU A 254 11.46 -4.06 31.86
CA LEU A 254 12.63 -4.48 31.07
C LEU A 254 12.26 -4.78 29.61
N VAL A 255 11.12 -5.42 29.35
CA VAL A 255 10.61 -5.71 28.00
C VAL A 255 10.33 -4.40 27.27
N LYS A 256 9.65 -3.45 27.92
CA LYS A 256 9.41 -2.11 27.36
C LYS A 256 10.73 -1.43 26.99
N ARG A 257 11.70 -1.42 27.90
CA ARG A 257 13.04 -0.86 27.64
C ARG A 257 13.75 -1.56 26.48
N ALA A 258 13.65 -2.89 26.39
CA ALA A 258 14.21 -3.64 25.27
C ALA A 258 13.56 -3.28 23.94
N LEU A 259 12.22 -3.22 23.88
CA LEU A 259 11.49 -2.82 22.67
C LEU A 259 11.79 -1.36 22.28
N GLU A 260 11.95 -0.45 23.25
CA GLU A 260 12.37 0.94 23.00
C GLU A 260 13.80 1.01 22.44
N THR A 261 14.77 0.27 23.01
CA THR A 261 16.13 0.20 22.46
C THR A 261 16.16 -0.44 21.07
N LEU A 262 15.35 -1.47 20.83
CA LEU A 262 15.18 -2.10 19.50
C LEU A 262 14.56 -1.11 18.50
N SER A 263 13.62 -0.27 18.94
CA SER A 263 13.03 0.80 18.11
C SER A 263 14.05 1.89 17.78
N GLN A 264 14.92 2.26 18.72
CA GLN A 264 16.01 3.21 18.47
C GLN A 264 17.02 2.64 17.46
N PHE A 265 17.40 1.38 17.63
CA PHE A 265 18.25 0.66 16.70
C PHE A 265 17.63 0.58 15.30
N SER A 266 16.34 0.24 15.22
CA SER A 266 15.56 0.23 13.99
C SER A 266 15.58 1.58 13.29
N ALA A 267 15.29 2.67 14.00
CA ALA A 267 15.24 4.01 13.44
C ALA A 267 16.55 4.41 12.73
N ILE A 268 17.69 3.89 13.20
CA ILE A 268 19.01 4.11 12.61
C ILE A 268 19.23 3.23 11.37
N ILE A 269 18.91 1.93 11.45
CA ILE A 269 19.09 0.99 10.32
C ILE A 269 18.15 1.27 9.15
N CYS A 270 17.01 1.91 9.39
CA CYS A 270 16.09 2.30 8.32
C CYS A 270 16.70 3.25 7.28
N TYR A 271 17.87 3.83 7.54
CA TYR A 271 18.65 4.62 6.58
C TYR A 271 19.60 3.77 5.71
N TYR A 272 19.69 2.46 5.92
CA TYR A 272 20.58 1.61 5.13
C TYR A 272 19.97 1.30 3.76
N PRO A 273 20.81 1.16 2.71
CA PRO A 273 20.33 0.71 1.41
C PRO A 273 19.63 -0.65 1.51
N LYS A 274 18.55 -0.88 0.74
CA LYS A 274 17.83 -2.17 0.78
C LYS A 274 18.69 -3.38 0.40
N ASP A 275 19.68 -3.18 -0.48
CA ASP A 275 20.62 -4.24 -0.89
C ASP A 275 21.77 -4.46 0.12
N TYR A 276 21.81 -3.72 1.23
CA TYR A 276 22.89 -3.79 2.21
C TYR A 276 23.04 -5.20 2.82
N GLU A 277 21.97 -5.97 2.97
CA GLU A 277 22.04 -7.36 3.46
C GLU A 277 23.00 -8.22 2.61
N GLN A 278 23.06 -7.98 1.29
CA GLN A 278 23.93 -8.73 0.37
C GLN A 278 25.41 -8.45 0.59
N THR A 279 25.73 -7.35 1.29
CA THR A 279 27.09 -6.98 1.69
C THR A 279 27.50 -7.64 3.01
N HIS A 280 26.56 -8.24 3.75
CA HIS A 280 26.84 -8.87 5.04
C HIS A 280 27.64 -10.18 4.88
N LEU A 281 28.55 -10.46 5.83
CA LEU A 281 29.44 -11.62 5.76
C LEU A 281 28.68 -12.95 5.84
N ASP A 282 27.62 -13.07 6.65
CA ASP A 282 26.80 -14.29 6.70
C ASP A 282 26.08 -14.57 5.37
N TYR A 283 25.68 -13.53 4.64
CA TYR A 283 25.10 -13.68 3.31
C TYR A 283 26.13 -14.26 2.34
N LYS A 284 27.37 -13.75 2.39
CA LYS A 284 28.49 -14.29 1.60
C LYS A 284 28.85 -15.71 2.01
N TYR A 285 28.90 -16.03 3.31
CA TYR A 285 29.15 -17.39 3.78
C TYR A 285 28.09 -18.37 3.28
N LEU A 286 26.82 -18.00 3.33
CA LEU A 286 25.73 -18.83 2.82
C LEU A 286 25.89 -19.13 1.32
N ASP A 287 26.13 -18.09 0.51
CA ASP A 287 26.34 -18.21 -0.94
C ASP A 287 27.54 -19.10 -1.28
N TRP A 288 28.69 -18.82 -0.65
CA TRP A 288 29.91 -19.61 -0.83
C TRP A 288 29.74 -21.07 -0.41
N CYS A 289 29.11 -21.33 0.75
CA CYS A 289 28.89 -22.70 1.22
C CYS A 289 27.96 -23.48 0.28
N ARG A 290 26.87 -22.86 -0.21
CA ARG A 290 25.96 -23.49 -1.18
C ARG A 290 26.67 -23.84 -2.48
N LYS A 291 27.55 -22.96 -2.97
CA LYS A 291 28.39 -23.23 -4.14
C LYS A 291 29.39 -24.38 -3.90
N LEU A 292 30.04 -24.44 -2.73
CA LEU A 292 30.96 -25.54 -2.37
C LEU A 292 30.28 -26.90 -2.29
N VAL A 293 29.06 -26.93 -1.76
CA VAL A 293 28.28 -28.17 -1.56
C VAL A 293 27.74 -28.73 -2.87
N SER A 294 27.33 -27.85 -3.80
CA SER A 294 26.75 -28.23 -5.10
C SER A 294 27.81 -28.67 -6.11
N GLU A 295 28.87 -27.89 -6.30
CA GLU A 295 29.89 -28.17 -7.33
C GLU A 295 31.02 -29.10 -6.83
N GLY A 296 31.40 -28.99 -5.55
CA GLY A 296 32.32 -29.93 -4.90
C GLY A 296 33.69 -30.13 -5.56
N SER A 297 34.26 -29.09 -6.17
CA SER A 297 35.52 -29.15 -6.92
C SER A 297 36.69 -28.43 -6.22
N ALA A 298 37.93 -28.76 -6.59
CA ALA A 298 39.11 -28.08 -6.04
C ALA A 298 39.25 -26.62 -6.53
N SER A 299 38.78 -26.32 -7.74
CA SER A 299 38.77 -24.99 -8.35
C SER A 299 37.78 -24.05 -7.66
N THR A 300 36.59 -24.55 -7.30
CA THR A 300 35.60 -23.77 -6.55
C THR A 300 36.09 -23.35 -5.18
N CYS A 301 36.87 -24.20 -4.51
CA CYS A 301 37.50 -23.84 -3.24
C CYS A 301 38.50 -22.68 -3.38
N GLN A 302 39.25 -22.63 -4.49
CA GLN A 302 40.22 -21.56 -4.74
C GLN A 302 39.53 -20.24 -5.07
N GLU A 303 38.50 -20.28 -5.91
CA GLU A 303 37.68 -19.12 -6.26
C GLU A 303 37.07 -18.48 -5.00
N ILE A 304 36.45 -19.28 -4.13
CA ILE A 304 35.82 -18.77 -2.90
C ILE A 304 36.85 -18.19 -1.93
N THR A 305 38.02 -18.82 -1.81
CA THR A 305 39.12 -18.28 -1.00
C THR A 305 39.58 -16.91 -1.52
N GLN A 306 39.62 -16.71 -2.83
CA GLN A 306 39.95 -15.40 -3.45
C GLN A 306 38.84 -14.38 -3.23
N ASN A 307 37.58 -14.77 -3.42
CA ASN A 307 36.41 -13.91 -3.20
C ASN A 307 36.35 -13.39 -1.76
N TYR A 308 36.66 -14.25 -0.78
CA TYR A 308 36.77 -13.86 0.63
C TYR A 308 37.87 -12.81 0.86
N GLN A 309 39.06 -12.99 0.28
CA GLN A 309 40.16 -12.02 0.40
C GLN A 309 39.82 -10.66 -0.23
N GLN A 310 39.17 -10.67 -1.40
CA GLN A 310 38.72 -9.45 -2.07
C GLN A 310 37.64 -8.71 -1.26
N PHE A 311 36.69 -9.45 -0.68
CA PHE A 311 35.65 -8.88 0.18
C PHE A 311 36.25 -8.12 1.38
N LEU A 312 37.22 -8.71 2.08
CA LEU A 312 37.91 -8.05 3.20
C LEU A 312 38.72 -6.82 2.77
N ALA A 313 39.34 -6.85 1.59
CA ALA A 313 40.10 -5.72 1.07
C ALA A 313 39.19 -4.52 0.77
N ASN A 314 38.02 -4.77 0.18
CA ASN A 314 37.03 -3.73 -0.13
C ASN A 314 36.40 -3.13 1.13
N ALA A 315 36.09 -3.96 2.12
CA ALA A 315 35.53 -3.50 3.41
C ALA A 315 36.46 -2.49 4.12
N ARG A 316 37.79 -2.70 4.06
CA ARG A 316 38.78 -1.79 4.67
C ARG A 316 38.97 -0.47 3.92
N GLN A 317 38.68 -0.43 2.62
CA GLN A 317 38.82 0.78 1.81
C GLN A 317 37.61 1.72 1.96
N HIS A 318 36.41 1.18 2.17
CA HIS A 318 35.17 1.96 2.29
C HIS A 318 34.96 2.65 3.64
N SER A 319 35.59 2.18 4.72
CA SER A 319 35.43 2.77 6.08
C SER A 319 36.22 4.07 6.31
N CYS A 320 37.26 4.36 5.50
CA CYS A 320 38.20 5.47 5.73
C CYS A 320 38.30 6.48 4.57
N GLY A 321 37.27 6.60 3.73
CA GLY A 321 37.26 7.55 2.61
C GLY A 321 37.20 9.03 3.06
N PRO A 322 37.92 9.97 2.41
CA PRO A 322 37.91 11.39 2.78
C PRO A 322 36.52 12.04 2.67
N GLN A 323 35.70 11.59 1.71
CA GLN A 323 34.31 12.07 1.53
C GLN A 323 33.39 11.65 2.68
N VAL A 324 33.57 10.43 3.21
CA VAL A 324 32.81 9.89 4.36
C VAL A 324 33.10 10.71 5.61
N LEU A 325 34.36 11.08 5.83
CA LEU A 325 34.78 11.93 6.96
C LEU A 325 34.31 13.39 6.79
N SER A 326 34.37 13.96 5.59
CA SER A 326 33.89 15.33 5.38
C SER A 326 32.39 15.47 5.64
N PHE A 327 31.60 14.47 5.25
CA PHE A 327 30.16 14.45 5.50
C PHE A 327 29.84 14.35 7.00
N SER A 328 30.55 13.51 7.75
CA SER A 328 30.35 13.36 9.19
C SER A 328 30.67 14.65 9.97
N TYR A 329 31.72 15.39 9.58
CA TYR A 329 32.01 16.70 10.16
C TYR A 329 30.93 17.74 9.87
N GLN A 330 30.40 17.78 8.64
CA GLN A 330 29.32 18.70 8.28
C GLN A 330 28.04 18.41 9.09
N LEU A 331 27.67 17.13 9.25
CA LEU A 331 26.54 16.74 10.10
C LEU A 331 26.75 17.15 11.56
N LYS A 332 27.95 16.98 12.11
CA LYS A 332 28.27 17.38 13.49
C LYS A 332 28.08 18.89 13.70
N ASN A 333 28.47 19.71 12.72
CA ASN A 333 28.25 21.16 12.77
C ASN A 333 26.75 21.52 12.67
N ILE A 334 26.00 20.86 11.78
CA ILE A 334 24.55 21.08 11.67
C ILE A 334 23.85 20.72 12.99
N ILE A 335 24.23 19.61 13.62
CA ILE A 335 23.69 19.20 14.93
C ILE A 335 24.02 20.24 16.01
N SER A 336 25.25 20.76 16.07
CA SER A 336 25.60 21.79 17.07
C SER A 336 24.82 23.08 16.87
N ASP A 337 24.67 23.54 15.64
CA ASP A 337 23.99 24.79 15.32
C ASP A 337 22.49 24.70 15.61
N THR A 338 21.86 23.57 15.24
CA THR A 338 20.43 23.33 15.51
C THR A 338 20.14 23.10 16.99
N ALA A 339 21.01 22.37 17.70
CA ALA A 339 20.89 22.19 19.15
C ALA A 339 21.04 23.51 19.92
N PHE A 340 21.92 24.40 19.46
CA PHE A 340 22.05 25.74 20.02
C PHE A 340 20.75 26.55 19.87
N LYS A 341 20.18 26.60 18.65
CA LYS A 341 18.88 27.25 18.39
C LYS A 341 17.77 26.68 19.27
N LEU A 342 17.71 25.35 19.42
CA LEU A 342 16.72 24.69 20.30
C LEU A 342 16.88 25.14 21.76
N SER A 343 18.11 25.24 22.26
CA SER A 343 18.38 25.71 23.63
C SER A 343 17.90 27.15 23.85
N GLU A 344 18.10 28.04 22.87
CA GLU A 344 17.61 29.43 22.95
C GLU A 344 16.08 29.49 22.98
N LEU A 345 15.40 28.70 22.14
CA LEU A 345 13.94 28.64 22.11
C LEU A 345 13.35 28.07 23.41
N VAL A 346 13.95 27.02 23.97
CA VAL A 346 13.51 26.44 25.25
C VAL A 346 13.69 27.45 26.39
N ALA A 347 14.80 28.21 26.40
CA ALA A 347 15.01 29.28 27.37
C ALA A 347 13.98 30.40 27.23
N CYS A 348 13.67 30.82 25.99
CA CYS A 348 12.65 31.83 25.72
C CYS A 348 11.26 31.36 26.20
N ASN A 349 10.87 30.12 25.91
CA ASN A 349 9.59 29.57 26.36
C ASN A 349 9.51 29.44 27.89
N ALA A 350 10.61 29.04 28.55
CA ALA A 350 10.68 29.00 30.00
C ALA A 350 10.54 30.40 30.63
N GLN A 351 11.11 31.44 30.01
CA GLN A 351 10.93 32.82 30.45
C GLN A 351 9.46 33.24 30.38
N GLU A 352 8.79 33.00 29.25
CA GLU A 352 7.37 33.34 29.06
C GLU A 352 6.45 32.64 30.08
N LEU A 353 6.71 31.37 30.38
CA LEU A 353 5.99 30.59 31.39
C LEU A 353 6.23 31.11 32.82
N ASN A 354 7.47 31.49 33.14
CA ASN A 354 7.87 31.93 34.49
C ASN A 354 7.47 33.38 34.83
N GLU A 355 7.18 34.21 33.82
CA GLU A 355 6.73 35.60 34.01
C GLU A 355 5.38 35.73 34.73
N SER A 356 4.62 34.63 34.87
CA SER A 356 3.33 34.60 35.57
C SER A 356 3.28 33.51 36.64
N THR A 357 2.81 33.87 37.84
CA THR A 357 2.60 32.93 38.96
C THR A 357 1.39 32.02 38.80
N VAL A 358 0.50 32.34 37.85
CA VAL A 358 -0.73 31.61 37.52
C VAL A 358 -0.55 30.94 36.16
N PRO A 359 -0.99 29.68 35.97
CA PRO A 359 -1.02 29.02 34.66
C PRO A 359 -1.69 29.90 33.59
N ILE A 360 -1.12 29.93 32.39
CA ILE A 360 -1.55 30.85 31.31
C ILE A 360 -3.01 30.61 30.91
N ASP A 361 -3.46 29.37 30.87
CA ASP A 361 -4.87 29.04 30.58
C ASP A 361 -5.82 29.64 31.62
N GLN A 362 -5.45 29.57 32.90
CA GLN A 362 -6.22 30.19 33.99
C GLN A 362 -6.17 31.72 33.92
N LEU A 363 -5.06 32.33 33.50
CA LEU A 363 -4.98 33.78 33.28
C LEU A 363 -5.95 34.25 32.20
N TYR A 364 -6.05 33.50 31.10
CA TYR A 364 -6.98 33.80 30.03
C TYR A 364 -8.45 33.58 30.45
N GLU A 365 -8.75 32.49 31.15
CA GLU A 365 -10.08 32.26 31.73
C GLU A 365 -10.49 33.36 32.72
N ASN A 366 -9.55 33.83 33.54
CA ASN A 366 -9.79 34.94 34.46
C ASN A 366 -10.10 36.25 33.70
N ALA A 367 -9.41 36.53 32.60
CA ALA A 367 -9.70 37.67 31.73
C ALA A 367 -11.11 37.57 31.12
N LEU A 368 -11.50 36.40 30.60
CA LEU A 368 -12.85 36.14 30.09
C LEU A 368 -13.93 36.28 31.17
N SER A 369 -13.65 35.80 32.39
CA SER A 369 -14.57 35.95 33.53
C SER A 369 -14.79 37.42 33.88
N THR A 370 -13.76 38.26 33.75
CA THR A 370 -13.80 39.70 34.02
C THR A 370 -14.64 40.42 32.97
N ILE A 371 -14.48 40.07 31.69
CA ILE A 371 -15.31 40.59 30.58
C ILE A 371 -16.78 40.21 30.78
N ASN A 372 -17.06 38.95 31.13
CA ASN A 372 -18.42 38.48 31.41
C ASN A 372 -19.04 39.17 32.65
N ALA A 373 -18.24 39.41 33.69
CA ALA A 373 -18.69 40.13 34.88
C ALA A 373 -19.08 41.58 34.58
N ILE A 374 -18.29 42.31 33.78
CA ILE A 374 -18.61 43.68 33.34
C ILE A 374 -19.86 43.69 32.44
N ALA A 375 -20.01 42.69 31.57
CA ALA A 375 -21.15 42.55 30.66
C ALA A 375 -22.48 42.21 31.36
N LEU A 376 -22.44 41.64 32.57
CA LEU A 376 -23.62 41.23 33.37
C LEU A 376 -23.89 42.15 34.57
N GLY A 377 -22.86 42.79 35.12
CA GLY A 377 -22.92 43.51 36.40
C GLY A 377 -23.38 44.97 36.32
N ASN A 378 -23.17 45.66 35.20
CA ASN A 378 -23.48 47.09 35.06
C ASN A 378 -24.57 47.34 34.00
N THR A 379 -25.52 48.25 34.27
CA THR A 379 -26.57 48.64 33.31
C THR A 379 -26.00 49.18 31.99
N ASN A 380 -24.84 49.83 32.06
CA ASN A 380 -24.14 50.41 30.90
C ASN A 380 -22.87 49.60 30.51
N GLY A 381 -22.56 48.51 31.21
CA GLY A 381 -21.29 47.77 31.07
C GLY A 381 -21.06 47.19 29.69
N ARG A 382 -22.11 46.68 29.02
CA ARG A 382 -22.01 46.20 27.63
C ARG A 382 -21.68 47.31 26.65
N GLN A 383 -22.27 48.49 26.81
CA GLN A 383 -22.02 49.61 25.92
C GLN A 383 -20.58 50.13 26.11
N SER A 384 -20.08 50.18 27.35
CA SER A 384 -18.67 50.47 27.66
C SER A 384 -17.71 49.45 27.05
N LEU A 385 -18.00 48.15 27.14
CA LEU A 385 -17.20 47.08 26.53
C LEU A 385 -17.19 47.18 25.00
N LEU A 386 -18.31 47.58 24.39
CA LEU A 386 -18.43 47.72 22.94
C LEU A 386 -17.50 48.83 22.41
N PHE A 387 -17.53 50.03 23.03
CA PHE A 387 -16.61 51.12 22.65
C PHE A 387 -15.15 50.78 22.96
N ALA A 388 -14.86 50.24 24.15
CA ALA A 388 -13.51 49.83 24.52
C ALA A 388 -12.95 48.74 23.57
N GLY A 389 -13.79 47.78 23.19
CA GLY A 389 -13.46 46.72 22.23
C GLY A 389 -13.23 47.26 20.82
N LEU A 390 -14.01 48.25 20.38
CA LEU A 390 -13.82 48.90 19.07
C LEU A 390 -12.49 49.63 18.97
N GLN A 391 -12.13 50.42 20.00
CA GLN A 391 -10.84 51.09 20.05
C GLN A 391 -9.69 50.09 19.94
N LEU A 392 -9.73 49.03 20.73
CA LEU A 392 -8.73 47.96 20.70
C LEU A 392 -8.62 47.30 19.31
N CYS A 393 -9.76 46.95 18.69
CA CYS A 393 -9.75 46.31 17.37
C CYS A 393 -9.25 47.25 16.25
N MET A 394 -9.55 48.56 16.35
CA MET A 394 -9.00 49.56 15.42
C MET A 394 -7.48 49.66 15.54
N ASP A 395 -6.95 49.75 16.76
CA ASP A 395 -5.52 49.88 17.02
C ASP A 395 -4.76 48.61 16.57
N LEU A 396 -5.32 47.42 16.83
CA LEU A 396 -4.77 46.15 16.36
C LEU A 396 -4.80 46.04 14.83
N ASN A 397 -5.89 46.46 14.17
CA ASN A 397 -5.97 46.44 12.72
C ASN A 397 -5.00 47.43 12.06
N HIS A 398 -4.78 48.58 12.68
CA HIS A 398 -3.79 49.56 12.21
C HIS A 398 -2.37 48.98 12.24
N ASN A 399 -2.00 48.32 13.35
CA ASN A 399 -0.71 47.65 13.46
C ASN A 399 -0.56 46.51 12.45
N TYR A 400 -1.61 45.71 12.25
CA TYR A 400 -1.60 44.63 11.26
C TYR A 400 -1.43 45.17 9.83
N LEU A 401 -2.13 46.26 9.49
CA LEU A 401 -1.99 46.94 8.21
C LEU A 401 -0.56 47.46 7.98
N LEU A 402 0.08 48.04 9.01
CA LEU A 402 1.46 48.50 8.92
C LEU A 402 2.43 47.34 8.63
N MET A 403 2.21 46.17 9.23
CA MET A 403 3.00 44.97 8.95
C MET A 403 2.80 44.44 7.53
N GLU A 404 1.59 44.52 6.97
CA GLU A 404 1.35 44.16 5.57
C GLU A 404 1.97 45.19 4.59
N GLN A 405 2.02 46.47 4.97
CA GLN A 405 2.74 47.48 4.20
C GLN A 405 4.24 47.19 4.15
N THR A 406 4.86 46.81 5.26
CA THR A 406 6.29 46.45 5.27
C THR A 406 6.55 45.19 4.43
N ALA A 407 5.67 44.17 4.51
CA ALA A 407 5.74 43.00 3.65
C ALA A 407 5.59 43.34 2.15
N SER A 408 4.65 44.24 1.81
CA SER A 408 4.47 44.69 0.43
C SER A 408 5.72 45.41 -0.11
N THR A 409 6.45 46.15 0.73
CA THR A 409 7.70 46.80 0.32
C THR A 409 8.88 45.84 0.19
N ALA A 410 8.85 44.70 0.87
CA ALA A 410 9.91 43.68 0.79
C ALA A 410 9.91 42.92 -0.54
N GLY A 411 8.74 42.76 -1.19
CA GLY A 411 8.61 42.12 -2.50
C GLY A 411 9.20 40.71 -2.52
N ASP A 412 10.11 40.43 -3.46
CA ASP A 412 10.80 39.13 -3.61
C ASP A 412 11.62 38.71 -2.38
N SER A 413 11.99 39.67 -1.51
CA SER A 413 12.74 39.41 -0.27
C SER A 413 11.82 39.07 0.91
N LEU A 414 10.51 38.91 0.72
CA LEU A 414 9.56 38.59 1.78
C LEU A 414 9.90 37.27 2.51
N ILE A 415 10.54 36.32 1.82
CA ILE A 415 11.00 35.07 2.42
C ILE A 415 11.97 35.28 3.60
N ASP A 416 12.82 36.31 3.52
CA ASP A 416 13.86 36.61 4.51
C ASP A 416 13.41 37.72 5.50
N LEU A 417 12.15 38.19 5.41
CA LEU A 417 11.61 39.22 6.29
C LEU A 417 11.44 38.69 7.73
N GLN A 418 12.09 39.38 8.66
CA GLN A 418 11.94 39.14 10.11
C GLN A 418 11.13 40.25 10.76
N LEU A 419 10.11 39.86 11.51
CA LEU A 419 9.27 40.73 12.35
C LEU A 419 9.38 40.23 13.78
N ASN A 420 9.84 41.08 14.71
CA ASN A 420 10.08 40.71 16.11
C ASN A 420 10.97 39.45 16.27
N ASP A 421 12.07 39.38 15.52
CA ASP A 421 13.00 38.22 15.45
C ASP A 421 12.40 36.90 14.93
N ASN A 422 11.12 36.91 14.51
CA ASN A 422 10.44 35.77 13.91
C ASN A 422 10.27 35.94 12.40
N TRP A 423 10.10 34.83 11.69
CA TRP A 423 9.62 34.87 10.29
C TRP A 423 8.24 35.55 10.22
N PHE A 424 7.93 36.25 9.13
CA PHE A 424 6.73 37.09 9.05
C PHE A 424 5.39 36.34 9.26
N LEU A 425 5.32 35.07 8.85
CA LEU A 425 4.07 34.29 8.82
C LEU A 425 3.45 34.10 10.22
N PRO A 426 4.18 33.64 11.26
CA PRO A 426 3.68 33.60 12.64
C PRO A 426 3.07 34.91 13.12
N GLU A 427 3.70 36.06 12.83
CA GLU A 427 3.20 37.36 13.29
C GLU A 427 1.91 37.79 12.55
N PHE A 428 1.76 37.43 11.28
CA PHE A 428 0.53 37.64 10.51
C PHE A 428 -0.60 36.75 11.02
N TYR A 429 -0.30 35.46 11.21
CA TYR A 429 -1.24 34.49 11.77
C TYR A 429 -1.72 34.90 13.17
N MET A 430 -0.81 35.35 14.04
CA MET A 430 -1.14 35.91 15.36
C MET A 430 -2.08 37.11 15.27
N SER A 431 -1.77 38.08 14.41
CA SER A 431 -2.53 39.33 14.31
C SER A 431 -3.95 39.10 13.81
N ILE A 432 -4.12 38.26 12.79
CA ILE A 432 -5.44 37.99 12.20
C ILE A 432 -6.32 37.10 13.10
N THR A 433 -5.73 36.11 13.76
CA THR A 433 -6.45 35.25 14.72
C THR A 433 -6.84 36.03 15.97
N GLN A 434 -6.01 36.96 16.44
CA GLN A 434 -6.34 37.85 17.56
C GLN A 434 -7.57 38.72 17.23
N LEU A 435 -7.55 39.38 16.07
CA LEU A 435 -8.68 40.21 15.61
C LEU A 435 -9.96 39.39 15.49
N SER A 436 -9.90 38.22 14.85
CA SER A 436 -11.07 37.34 14.71
C SER A 436 -11.63 36.88 16.05
N ALA A 437 -10.77 36.46 16.99
CA ALA A 437 -11.18 36.02 18.32
C ALA A 437 -11.83 37.15 19.13
N LEU A 438 -11.23 38.35 19.11
CA LEU A 438 -11.78 39.52 19.80
C LEU A 438 -13.13 39.94 19.20
N TYR A 439 -13.29 39.88 17.87
CA TYR A 439 -14.58 40.21 17.25
C TYR A 439 -15.70 39.25 17.66
N GLN A 440 -15.39 37.95 17.79
CA GLN A 440 -16.35 36.95 18.24
C GLN A 440 -16.67 37.15 19.73
N ILE A 441 -15.66 37.25 20.60
CA ILE A 441 -15.86 37.34 22.06
C ILE A 441 -16.61 38.62 22.45
N LEU A 442 -16.27 39.76 21.85
CA LEU A 442 -16.77 41.07 22.29
C LEU A 442 -18.10 41.46 21.62
N PHE A 443 -18.45 40.93 20.44
CA PHE A 443 -19.57 41.45 19.64
C PHE A 443 -20.60 40.40 19.17
N GLU A 444 -20.42 39.11 19.44
CA GLU A 444 -21.31 38.04 18.94
C GLU A 444 -22.73 38.07 19.57
N LYS A 445 -22.87 38.57 20.81
CA LYS A 445 -24.15 38.57 21.56
C LYS A 445 -25.02 39.83 21.35
N ASP A 446 -24.49 40.88 20.71
CA ASP A 446 -25.22 42.14 20.50
C ASP A 446 -26.15 42.08 19.28
N THR A 447 -27.23 41.33 19.48
CA THR A 447 -28.25 40.97 18.47
C THR A 447 -29.37 42.01 18.34
N LYS A 448 -29.05 43.30 18.18
CA LYS A 448 -29.99 44.23 17.55
C LYS A 448 -29.85 44.05 16.04
N LYS A 449 -30.79 43.30 15.43
CA LYS A 449 -30.89 43.19 13.96
C LYS A 449 -31.01 44.59 13.36
N ALA A 450 -29.95 45.05 12.70
CA ALA A 450 -29.99 46.18 11.78
C ALA A 450 -29.26 45.81 10.47
N SER A 451 -30.03 45.92 9.39
CA SER A 451 -29.81 46.02 7.93
C SER A 451 -28.42 46.07 7.25
N SER A 452 -27.28 45.96 7.93
CA SER A 452 -25.96 46.13 7.26
C SER A 452 -25.28 44.79 6.94
N ASP A 453 -25.11 44.53 5.64
CA ASP A 453 -24.33 43.40 5.12
C ASP A 453 -22.82 43.50 5.44
N CYS A 454 -22.31 44.66 5.89
CA CYS A 454 -20.89 44.92 6.14
C CYS A 454 -20.30 44.02 7.24
N TYR A 455 -20.97 43.92 8.39
CA TYR A 455 -20.46 43.10 9.51
C TYR A 455 -20.39 41.62 9.16
N ALA A 456 -21.48 41.08 8.61
CA ALA A 456 -21.56 39.65 8.30
C ALA A 456 -20.58 39.26 7.18
N THR A 457 -20.47 40.10 6.15
CA THR A 457 -19.52 39.90 5.05
C THR A 457 -18.07 40.04 5.52
N GLY A 458 -17.76 41.07 6.30
CA GLY A 458 -16.43 41.28 6.87
C GLY A 458 -16.00 40.13 7.77
N LEU A 459 -16.89 39.64 8.65
CA LEU A 459 -16.58 38.54 9.56
C LEU A 459 -16.38 37.22 8.81
N SER A 460 -17.21 36.94 7.80
CA SER A 460 -17.05 35.77 6.92
C SER A 460 -15.73 35.81 6.15
N CYS A 461 -15.34 36.98 5.65
CA CYS A 461 -14.07 37.17 4.95
C CYS A 461 -12.87 37.01 5.90
N LEU A 462 -12.94 37.61 7.10
CA LEU A 462 -11.90 37.51 8.11
C LEU A 462 -11.70 36.05 8.57
N SER A 463 -12.79 35.33 8.80
CA SER A 463 -12.76 33.90 9.14
C SER A 463 -12.13 33.05 8.03
N ALA A 464 -12.42 33.35 6.77
CA ALA A 464 -11.81 32.66 5.63
C ALA A 464 -10.29 32.94 5.56
N CYS A 465 -9.86 34.18 5.79
CA CYS A 465 -8.44 34.53 5.86
C CYS A 465 -7.71 33.81 7.02
N VAL A 466 -8.33 33.73 8.21
CA VAL A 466 -7.80 32.94 9.33
C VAL A 466 -7.59 31.48 8.93
N GLY A 467 -8.58 30.87 8.26
CA GLY A 467 -8.49 29.48 7.82
C GLY A 467 -7.37 29.22 6.79
N ILE A 468 -6.98 30.23 6.01
CA ILE A 468 -5.84 30.15 5.08
C ILE A 468 -4.51 30.31 5.82
N PHE A 469 -4.36 31.30 6.71
CA PHE A 469 -3.11 31.45 7.48
C PHE A 469 -2.85 30.25 8.40
N ASP A 470 -3.90 29.70 9.01
CA ASP A 470 -3.82 28.44 9.76
C ASP A 470 -3.31 27.28 8.89
N HIS A 471 -3.81 27.19 7.65
CA HIS A 471 -3.38 26.19 6.68
C HIS A 471 -1.92 26.35 6.28
N LEU A 472 -1.48 27.57 5.98
CA LEU A 472 -0.10 27.87 5.59
C LEU A 472 0.89 27.58 6.73
N HIS A 473 0.51 27.92 7.96
CA HIS A 473 1.28 27.62 9.17
C HIS A 473 1.41 26.10 9.36
N ASN A 474 0.29 25.39 9.37
CA ASN A 474 0.27 23.93 9.51
C ASN A 474 1.04 23.23 8.39
N MET A 475 0.92 23.69 7.15
CA MET A 475 1.65 23.16 6.01
C MET A 475 3.17 23.29 6.19
N ASN A 476 3.66 24.46 6.61
CA ASN A 476 5.10 24.66 6.88
C ASN A 476 5.60 23.72 7.99
N GLU A 477 4.86 23.62 9.10
CA GLU A 477 5.25 22.79 10.23
C GLU A 477 5.19 21.29 9.91
N CYS A 478 4.12 20.81 9.26
CA CYS A 478 4.00 19.41 8.83
C CYS A 478 5.09 19.01 7.84
N ILE A 479 5.42 19.89 6.88
CA ILE A 479 6.49 19.58 5.91
C ILE A 479 7.86 19.51 6.60
N ALA A 480 8.13 20.42 7.54
CA ALA A 480 9.38 20.42 8.29
C ALA A 480 9.54 19.18 9.21
N ARG A 481 8.45 18.76 9.86
CA ARG A 481 8.43 17.65 10.84
C ARG A 481 8.38 16.27 10.19
N GLU A 482 7.38 16.03 9.34
CA GLU A 482 7.02 14.67 8.88
C GLU A 482 7.54 14.42 7.46
N PHE A 483 7.12 15.24 6.50
CA PHE A 483 7.44 15.03 5.08
C PHE A 483 8.94 14.94 4.82
N LEU A 484 9.71 15.86 5.40
CA LEU A 484 11.15 15.90 5.19
C LEU A 484 11.86 14.68 5.79
N SER A 485 11.37 14.15 6.92
CA SER A 485 11.96 12.98 7.59
C SER A 485 11.82 11.73 6.72
N ASP A 486 10.59 11.48 6.27
CA ASP A 486 10.27 10.32 5.45
C ASP A 486 10.92 10.40 4.07
N THR A 487 10.96 11.60 3.47
CA THR A 487 11.58 11.78 2.15
C THR A 487 13.11 11.59 2.22
N MET A 488 13.77 12.13 3.26
CA MET A 488 15.21 11.93 3.46
C MET A 488 15.53 10.46 3.69
N GLN A 489 14.78 9.78 4.56
CA GLN A 489 14.95 8.35 4.79
C GLN A 489 14.77 7.55 3.50
N GLY A 490 13.71 7.80 2.74
CA GLY A 490 13.42 7.10 1.48
C GLY A 490 14.51 7.27 0.42
N ILE A 491 15.19 8.41 0.39
CA ILE A 491 16.28 8.66 -0.56
C ILE A 491 17.58 8.00 -0.11
N ILE A 492 17.92 8.12 1.18
CA ILE A 492 19.17 7.59 1.75
C ILE A 492 19.15 6.06 1.78
N SER A 493 17.98 5.47 2.08
CA SER A 493 17.75 4.02 2.00
C SER A 493 17.60 3.47 0.57
N GLU A 494 17.67 4.34 -0.44
CA GLU A 494 17.45 4.01 -1.85
C GLU A 494 16.11 3.31 -2.11
N ASN A 495 15.03 3.75 -1.44
CA ASN A 495 13.71 3.20 -1.67
C ASN A 495 13.22 3.51 -3.08
N GLN A 496 13.13 2.47 -3.91
CA GLN A 496 12.73 2.55 -5.31
C GLN A 496 11.42 3.32 -5.51
N SER A 497 10.41 3.10 -4.67
CA SER A 497 9.13 3.81 -4.84
C SER A 497 9.24 5.32 -4.61
N VAL A 498 10.09 5.77 -3.68
CA VAL A 498 10.29 7.20 -3.41
C VAL A 498 11.09 7.83 -4.55
N ILE A 499 12.11 7.13 -5.04
CA ILE A 499 12.90 7.54 -6.21
C ILE A 499 12.01 7.63 -7.46
N ASP A 500 11.17 6.64 -7.71
CA ASP A 500 10.24 6.60 -8.85
C ASP A 500 9.26 7.77 -8.79
N MET A 501 8.69 8.05 -7.61
CA MET A 501 7.81 9.20 -7.40
C MET A 501 8.52 10.53 -7.71
N ILE A 502 9.73 10.74 -7.18
CA ILE A 502 10.51 11.95 -7.45
C ILE A 502 10.83 12.06 -8.95
N SER A 503 11.17 10.95 -9.60
CA SER A 503 11.45 10.92 -11.04
C SER A 503 10.21 11.23 -11.88
N ALA A 504 9.04 10.71 -11.48
CA ALA A 504 7.77 10.96 -12.15
C ALA A 504 7.39 12.45 -12.09
N VAL A 505 7.53 13.09 -10.91
CA VAL A 505 7.29 14.53 -10.77
C VAL A 505 8.35 15.35 -11.52
N SER A 506 9.61 14.91 -11.55
CA SER A 506 10.68 15.58 -12.29
C SER A 506 10.43 15.54 -13.80
N ASN A 507 9.93 14.42 -14.32
CA ASN A 507 9.58 14.25 -15.73
C ASN A 507 8.35 15.06 -16.16
N LEU A 508 7.54 15.59 -15.24
CA LEU A 508 6.44 16.50 -15.60
C LEU A 508 6.94 17.81 -16.23
N GLN A 509 8.21 18.18 -16.03
CA GLN A 509 8.79 19.43 -16.54
C GLN A 509 9.50 19.30 -17.89
N THR A 510 9.84 18.09 -18.35
CA THR A 510 10.62 17.93 -19.59
C THR A 510 9.88 18.43 -20.84
N ASP A 511 8.56 18.51 -20.77
CA ASP A 511 7.70 18.90 -21.90
C ASP A 511 7.39 20.41 -21.95
N PHE A 512 7.81 21.20 -20.94
CA PHE A 512 7.43 22.61 -20.80
C PHE A 512 8.63 23.54 -20.71
N ILE A 513 8.41 24.81 -21.05
CA ILE A 513 9.34 25.92 -20.81
C ILE A 513 9.64 25.97 -19.29
N PRO A 514 10.88 26.27 -18.85
CA PRO A 514 11.19 26.37 -17.42
C PRO A 514 10.15 27.17 -16.65
N VAL A 515 9.72 26.67 -15.48
CA VAL A 515 8.59 27.23 -14.71
C VAL A 515 8.80 28.71 -14.34
N ALA A 516 10.06 29.16 -14.23
CA ALA A 516 10.39 30.56 -14.05
C ALA A 516 10.05 31.44 -15.26
N GLU A 517 10.26 30.94 -16.47
CA GLU A 517 9.91 31.62 -17.72
C GLU A 517 8.39 31.60 -17.93
N LEU A 518 7.73 30.47 -17.63
CA LEU A 518 6.27 30.36 -17.70
C LEU A 518 5.55 31.32 -16.72
N LEU A 519 6.11 31.52 -15.50
CA LEU A 519 5.65 32.56 -14.57
C LEU A 519 5.79 33.96 -15.15
N ASN A 520 6.90 34.23 -15.84
CA ASN A 520 7.14 35.54 -16.44
C ASN A 520 6.15 35.81 -17.58
N GLU A 521 5.89 34.82 -18.44
CA GLU A 521 4.89 34.93 -19.51
C GLU A 521 3.48 35.16 -18.95
N LEU A 522 3.12 34.48 -17.86
CA LEU A 522 1.85 34.71 -17.17
C LEU A 522 1.77 36.09 -16.52
N ASN A 523 2.85 36.60 -15.93
CA ASN A 523 2.89 37.96 -15.40
C ASN A 523 2.71 39.00 -16.51
N MET A 524 3.37 38.81 -17.66
CA MET A 524 3.17 39.65 -18.84
C MET A 524 1.74 39.53 -19.38
N HIS A 525 1.15 38.33 -19.36
CA HIS A 525 -0.24 38.12 -19.69
C HIS A 525 -1.18 38.88 -18.75
N LEU A 526 -0.99 38.75 -17.44
CA LEU A 526 -1.76 39.45 -16.41
C LEU A 526 -1.65 40.97 -16.57
N GLN A 527 -0.45 41.51 -16.82
CA GLN A 527 -0.27 42.94 -17.07
C GLN A 527 -1.04 43.41 -18.32
N CYS A 528 -1.01 42.67 -19.42
CA CYS A 528 -1.81 42.97 -20.60
C CYS A 528 -3.32 42.94 -20.28
N VAL A 529 -3.78 41.95 -19.51
CA VAL A 529 -5.18 41.82 -19.07
C VAL A 529 -5.61 42.98 -18.17
N VAL A 530 -4.76 43.41 -17.22
CA VAL A 530 -4.98 44.57 -16.35
C VAL A 530 -5.12 45.85 -17.19
N MET A 531 -4.24 46.02 -18.18
CA MET A 531 -4.23 47.18 -19.07
C MET A 531 -5.31 47.12 -20.16
N ASN A 532 -6.12 46.06 -20.20
CA ASN A 532 -7.16 45.79 -21.18
C ASN A 532 -6.63 45.75 -22.64
N VAL A 533 -5.44 45.15 -22.83
CA VAL A 533 -4.76 44.97 -24.12
C VAL A 533 -4.68 43.48 -24.46
N PRO A 534 -4.90 43.06 -25.72
CA PRO A 534 -4.72 41.66 -26.11
C PRO A 534 -3.30 41.17 -25.83
N SER A 535 -3.19 40.06 -25.11
CA SER A 535 -1.90 39.50 -24.68
C SER A 535 -1.32 38.54 -25.72
N ALA A 536 -0.04 38.72 -26.09
CA ALA A 536 0.72 37.77 -26.89
C ALA A 536 1.08 36.48 -26.11
N HIS A 537 0.94 36.49 -24.79
CA HIS A 537 1.34 35.41 -23.88
C HIS A 537 0.15 34.54 -23.43
N ALA A 538 -0.98 34.59 -24.14
CA ALA A 538 -2.18 33.81 -23.79
C ALA A 538 -1.96 32.28 -23.83
N HIS A 539 -1.04 31.80 -24.68
CA HIS A 539 -0.66 30.38 -24.78
C HIS A 539 -0.04 29.80 -23.49
N ALA A 540 0.44 30.66 -22.58
CA ALA A 540 0.92 30.22 -21.27
C ALA A 540 -0.20 29.58 -20.44
N LEU A 541 -1.48 29.96 -20.67
CA LEU A 541 -2.64 29.37 -20.01
C LEU A 541 -2.86 27.90 -20.42
N ASP A 542 -2.68 27.59 -21.70
CA ASP A 542 -2.82 26.23 -22.23
C ASP A 542 -1.77 25.29 -21.61
N SER A 543 -0.54 25.78 -21.47
CA SER A 543 0.55 25.06 -20.80
C SER A 543 0.24 24.77 -19.32
N VAL A 544 -0.38 25.72 -18.60
CA VAL A 544 -0.81 25.51 -17.20
C VAL A 544 -1.91 24.46 -17.11
N GLU A 545 -2.88 24.49 -18.03
CA GLU A 545 -3.99 23.54 -18.03
C GLU A 545 -3.54 22.11 -18.38
N GLU A 546 -2.56 21.97 -19.28
CA GLU A 546 -1.92 20.68 -19.54
C GLU A 546 -1.13 20.17 -18.33
N LEU A 547 -0.33 21.01 -17.67
CA LEU A 547 0.38 20.67 -16.44
C LEU A 547 -0.59 20.19 -15.35
N LYS A 548 -1.72 20.89 -15.17
CA LYS A 548 -2.78 20.52 -14.22
C LYS A 548 -3.33 19.12 -14.51
N ARG A 549 -3.61 18.81 -15.79
CA ARG A 549 -4.10 17.48 -16.20
C ARG A 549 -3.07 16.39 -15.94
N LYS A 550 -1.80 16.61 -16.27
CA LYS A 550 -0.73 15.63 -16.02
C LYS A 550 -0.55 15.36 -14.52
N LEU A 551 -0.65 16.38 -13.68
CA LEU A 551 -0.50 16.25 -12.23
C LEU A 551 -1.71 15.55 -11.57
N ALA A 552 -2.92 15.83 -12.04
CA ALA A 552 -4.13 15.10 -11.62
C ALA A 552 -4.03 13.61 -12.00
N ALA A 553 -3.63 13.31 -13.25
CA ALA A 553 -3.44 11.94 -13.71
C ALA A 553 -2.38 11.18 -12.89
N LEU A 554 -1.29 11.84 -12.51
CA LEU A 554 -0.28 11.27 -11.62
C LEU A 554 -0.86 10.98 -10.23
N GLY A 555 -1.67 11.88 -9.67
CA GLY A 555 -2.38 11.67 -8.42
C GLY A 555 -3.35 10.50 -8.45
N ASP A 556 -4.13 10.37 -9.52
CA ASP A 556 -5.06 9.25 -9.70
C ASP A 556 -4.32 7.91 -9.85
N SER A 557 -3.18 7.91 -10.56
CA SER A 557 -2.32 6.73 -10.65
C SER A 557 -1.80 6.27 -9.29
N PHE A 558 -1.49 7.19 -8.36
CA PHE A 558 -1.05 6.85 -7.02
C PHE A 558 -2.21 6.45 -6.09
N ARG A 559 -3.42 7.02 -6.24
CA ARG A 559 -4.61 6.63 -5.45
C ARG A 559 -5.14 5.24 -5.82
N ASN A 560 -5.02 4.84 -7.09
CA ASN A 560 -5.58 3.60 -7.61
C ASN A 560 -4.71 2.35 -7.36
N GLN A 561 -3.63 2.45 -6.59
CA GLN A 561 -2.77 1.31 -6.23
C GLN A 561 -3.43 0.45 -5.13
N GLU A 562 -3.39 -0.89 -5.26
CA GLU A 562 -3.98 -1.83 -4.29
C GLU A 562 -3.38 -1.69 -2.86
N ALA A 563 -2.10 -1.32 -2.77
CA ALA A 563 -1.42 -1.02 -1.52
C ALA A 563 -0.58 0.27 -1.68
N PRO A 564 -0.78 1.31 -0.84
CA PRO A 564 -0.07 2.57 -0.97
C PRO A 564 1.41 2.40 -0.60
N THR A 565 2.30 2.59 -1.58
CA THR A 565 3.74 2.62 -1.37
C THR A 565 4.18 3.89 -0.61
N GLU A 566 5.37 3.90 -0.02
CA GLU A 566 5.92 5.10 0.65
C GLU A 566 5.97 6.32 -0.27
N GLY A 567 6.41 6.15 -1.53
CA GLY A 567 6.43 7.23 -2.51
C GLY A 567 5.03 7.77 -2.81
N SER A 568 4.03 6.89 -2.96
CA SER A 568 2.64 7.30 -3.20
C SER A 568 2.07 8.11 -2.02
N LYS A 569 2.35 7.69 -0.77
CA LYS A 569 1.90 8.40 0.44
C LYS A 569 2.49 9.80 0.51
N LEU A 570 3.79 9.95 0.27
CA LEU A 570 4.47 11.24 0.28
C LEU A 570 3.88 12.20 -0.75
N TYR A 571 3.68 11.72 -1.99
CA TYR A 571 3.06 12.53 -3.03
C TYR A 571 1.63 12.96 -2.67
N LEU A 572 0.81 12.02 -2.20
CA LEU A 572 -0.60 12.30 -1.87
C LEU A 572 -0.73 13.28 -0.69
N THR A 573 0.10 13.15 0.34
CA THR A 573 0.15 14.09 1.47
C THR A 573 0.50 15.50 0.99
N LEU A 574 1.56 15.63 0.19
CA LEU A 574 1.97 16.94 -0.34
C LEU A 574 0.88 17.53 -1.24
N HIS A 575 0.35 16.73 -2.18
CA HIS A 575 -0.72 17.14 -3.09
C HIS A 575 -1.98 17.59 -2.33
N GLN A 576 -2.35 16.91 -1.25
CA GLN A 576 -3.51 17.25 -0.44
C GLN A 576 -3.36 18.62 0.24
N PHE A 577 -2.19 18.96 0.79
CA PHE A 577 -1.97 20.28 1.38
C PHE A 577 -2.22 21.41 0.38
N PHE A 578 -1.76 21.27 -0.85
CA PHE A 578 -1.98 22.30 -1.87
C PHE A 578 -3.40 22.33 -2.39
N HIS A 579 -4.05 21.16 -2.54
CA HIS A 579 -5.45 21.09 -2.93
C HIS A 579 -6.36 21.79 -1.91
N ASP A 580 -6.19 21.51 -0.63
CA ASP A 580 -6.99 22.10 0.45
C ASP A 580 -6.76 23.63 0.56
N LEU A 581 -5.54 24.10 0.29
CA LEU A 581 -5.23 25.52 0.22
C LEU A 581 -5.98 26.21 -0.93
N LEU A 582 -6.00 25.59 -2.12
CA LEU A 582 -6.72 26.10 -3.29
C LEU A 582 -8.23 26.16 -3.04
N GLU A 583 -8.81 25.16 -2.38
CA GLU A 583 -10.24 25.14 -2.05
C GLU A 583 -10.61 26.27 -1.06
N LYS A 584 -9.79 26.47 -0.02
CA LYS A 584 -9.95 27.58 0.93
C LYS A 584 -9.83 28.94 0.25
N GLN A 585 -8.88 29.09 -0.67
CA GLN A 585 -8.72 30.31 -1.46
C GLN A 585 -9.92 30.56 -2.37
N ASN A 586 -10.41 29.55 -3.09
CA ASN A 586 -11.60 29.68 -3.93
C ASN A 586 -12.82 30.15 -3.12
N THR A 587 -12.98 29.63 -1.91
CA THR A 587 -14.03 30.06 -0.98
C THR A 587 -13.86 31.53 -0.58
N LEU A 588 -12.64 31.97 -0.25
CA LEU A 588 -12.33 33.37 0.03
C LEU A 588 -12.67 34.27 -1.17
N MET A 589 -12.19 33.91 -2.36
CA MET A 589 -12.41 34.70 -3.57
C MET A 589 -13.89 34.81 -3.93
N HIS A 590 -14.67 33.75 -3.73
CA HIS A 590 -16.13 33.80 -3.89
C HIS A 590 -16.77 34.82 -2.93
N ILE A 591 -16.38 34.84 -1.65
CA ILE A 591 -16.86 35.83 -0.68
C ILE A 591 -16.46 37.26 -1.11
N VAL A 592 -15.23 37.42 -1.58
CA VAL A 592 -14.68 38.72 -1.98
C VAL A 592 -15.43 39.29 -3.20
N TYR A 593 -15.62 38.50 -4.25
CA TYR A 593 -16.26 38.98 -5.49
C TYR A 593 -17.78 39.15 -5.38
N GLU A 594 -18.47 38.21 -4.73
CA GLU A 594 -19.94 38.24 -4.66
C GLU A 594 -20.47 39.20 -3.57
N ARG A 595 -19.71 39.43 -2.50
CA ARG A 595 -20.19 40.17 -1.32
C ARG A 595 -19.32 41.35 -0.90
N PHE A 596 -18.00 41.18 -0.86
CA PHE A 596 -17.11 42.22 -0.32
C PHE A 596 -16.97 43.42 -1.26
N LEU A 597 -16.79 43.17 -2.56
CA LEU A 597 -16.61 44.21 -3.59
C LEU A 597 -17.92 44.93 -3.98
N THR A 598 -19.08 44.37 -3.63
CA THR A 598 -20.38 45.03 -3.85
C THR A 598 -20.65 46.15 -2.83
N ILE A 599 -19.94 46.16 -1.70
CA ILE A 599 -20.10 47.15 -0.64
C ILE A 599 -19.19 48.36 -0.93
N GLN A 600 -19.76 49.40 -1.55
CA GLN A 600 -19.04 50.64 -1.90
C GLN A 600 -19.08 51.70 -0.79
N GLU A 601 -19.99 51.55 0.19
CA GLU A 601 -20.26 52.53 1.24
C GLU A 601 -19.09 52.75 2.21
N ALA A 602 -18.10 51.87 2.20
CA ALA A 602 -16.96 51.89 3.12
C ALA A 602 -15.61 52.13 2.43
N ASP A 603 -15.61 52.40 1.11
CA ASP A 603 -14.40 52.43 0.26
C ASP A 603 -13.49 53.63 0.48
N TYR A 604 -14.00 54.69 1.09
CA TYR A 604 -13.28 55.93 1.40
C TYR A 604 -12.73 55.96 2.83
N ILE A 605 -12.98 54.92 3.63
CA ILE A 605 -12.45 54.78 4.99
C ILE A 605 -10.98 54.36 4.91
N ASP A 606 -10.09 55.06 5.61
CA ASP A 606 -8.63 54.85 5.57
C ASP A 606 -8.20 53.38 5.71
N HIS A 607 -8.62 52.69 6.78
CA HIS A 607 -8.27 51.29 7.02
C HIS A 607 -8.74 50.34 5.91
N ILE A 608 -9.85 50.65 5.21
CA ILE A 608 -10.36 49.80 4.12
C ILE A 608 -9.71 50.20 2.80
N LYS A 609 -9.56 51.50 2.55
CA LYS A 609 -8.98 52.07 1.34
C LYS A 609 -7.51 51.70 1.20
N ASP A 610 -6.70 51.94 2.24
CA ASP A 610 -5.26 51.63 2.23
C ASP A 610 -5.02 50.11 2.09
N SER A 611 -5.89 49.29 2.70
CA SER A 611 -5.85 47.83 2.55
C SER A 611 -6.25 47.36 1.14
N LYS A 612 -7.29 47.93 0.55
CA LYS A 612 -7.69 47.66 -0.85
C LYS A 612 -6.62 48.12 -1.85
N ASP A 613 -5.90 49.20 -1.53
CA ASP A 613 -4.79 49.71 -2.33
C ASP A 613 -3.50 48.87 -2.17
N LEU A 614 -3.38 48.04 -1.12
CA LEU A 614 -2.33 47.03 -1.00
C LEU A 614 -2.66 45.75 -1.76
N ALA A 615 -3.93 45.32 -1.76
CA ALA A 615 -4.35 44.05 -2.33
C ALA A 615 -4.20 43.98 -3.86
N VAL A 616 -3.19 43.22 -4.31
CA VAL A 616 -2.94 42.94 -5.74
C VAL A 616 -4.17 42.30 -6.39
N SER A 617 -4.77 41.32 -5.72
CA SER A 617 -5.98 40.61 -6.17
C SER A 617 -7.21 41.52 -6.36
N LEU A 618 -7.30 42.64 -5.63
CA LEU A 618 -8.45 43.57 -5.73
C LEU A 618 -8.26 44.67 -6.78
N LYS A 619 -7.00 45.04 -7.10
CA LYS A 619 -6.69 46.05 -8.14
C LYS A 619 -7.16 45.63 -9.53
N LEU A 620 -7.18 44.33 -9.80
CA LEU A 620 -7.69 43.72 -11.04
C LEU A 620 -9.19 44.02 -11.28
N TYR A 621 -9.96 44.24 -10.23
CA TYR A 621 -11.42 44.47 -10.31
C TYR A 621 -11.80 45.92 -10.66
N LYS A 622 -10.99 46.92 -10.27
CA LYS A 622 -11.32 48.36 -10.45
C LYS A 622 -11.37 48.81 -11.92
N TYR A 623 -10.72 48.10 -12.86
CA TYR A 623 -10.61 48.51 -14.27
C TYR A 623 -11.79 48.10 -15.18
N GLU A 624 -12.81 47.39 -14.68
CA GLU A 624 -13.96 46.89 -15.47
C GLU A 624 -15.31 47.56 -15.19
N SER A 625 -15.33 48.74 -14.57
CA SER A 625 -16.57 49.45 -14.19
C SER A 625 -17.46 49.94 -15.36
N PHE A 626 -17.27 49.43 -16.58
CA PHE A 626 -18.14 49.67 -17.74
C PHE A 626 -18.58 48.35 -18.40
N GLN A 627 -19.50 47.58 -17.77
CA GLN A 627 -20.66 46.95 -18.44
C GLN A 627 -21.53 46.08 -17.50
N PRO A 628 -22.86 45.98 -17.73
CA PRO A 628 -23.78 45.28 -16.83
C PRO A 628 -24.24 43.93 -17.42
N LYS A 629 -23.42 42.87 -17.37
CA LYS A 629 -23.91 41.48 -17.51
C LYS A 629 -23.06 40.54 -16.66
N PHE A 630 -23.67 40.05 -15.57
CA PHE A 630 -23.03 39.26 -14.51
C PHE A 630 -22.69 37.81 -14.90
N HIS A 631 -23.13 37.31 -16.05
CA HIS A 631 -22.95 35.90 -16.46
C HIS A 631 -21.71 35.61 -17.34
N THR A 632 -21.01 36.65 -17.81
CA THR A 632 -19.72 36.53 -18.52
C THR A 632 -18.53 36.91 -17.63
N LYS A 633 -18.76 37.11 -16.32
CA LYS A 633 -17.79 37.62 -15.33
C LYS A 633 -16.75 36.61 -14.82
N CYS A 634 -16.93 35.31 -15.10
CA CYS A 634 -16.03 34.25 -14.60
C CYS A 634 -14.78 33.98 -15.46
N SER A 635 -14.59 34.63 -16.61
CA SER A 635 -13.40 34.36 -17.44
C SER A 635 -12.11 34.99 -16.90
N LYS A 636 -12.19 35.95 -15.96
CA LYS A 636 -11.01 36.58 -15.33
C LYS A 636 -10.54 35.89 -14.04
N CYS A 637 -11.45 35.27 -13.27
CA CYS A 637 -11.09 34.39 -12.13
C CYS A 637 -10.26 33.17 -12.56
N SER A 638 -10.35 32.77 -13.84
CA SER A 638 -9.56 31.67 -14.40
C SER A 638 -8.05 31.99 -14.44
N ASN A 639 -7.66 33.26 -14.59
CA ASN A 639 -6.26 33.65 -14.71
C ASN A 639 -5.53 33.64 -13.35
N ASP A 640 -6.21 34.07 -12.29
CA ASP A 640 -5.67 34.00 -10.92
C ASP A 640 -5.55 32.54 -10.46
N PHE A 641 -6.52 31.69 -10.80
CA PHE A 641 -6.45 30.24 -10.54
C PHE A 641 -5.26 29.57 -11.27
N ASN A 642 -5.01 29.94 -12.53
CA ASN A 642 -3.88 29.42 -13.31
C ASN A 642 -2.52 29.85 -12.73
N TYR A 643 -2.42 31.08 -12.21
CA TYR A 643 -1.23 31.53 -11.48
C TYR A 643 -0.97 30.69 -10.22
N MET A 644 -2.03 30.32 -9.49
CA MET A 644 -1.92 29.51 -8.26
C MET A 644 -1.49 28.07 -8.52
N VAL A 645 -2.07 27.42 -9.52
CA VAL A 645 -1.67 26.07 -9.94
C VAL A 645 -0.18 26.04 -10.29
N LEU A 646 0.34 27.13 -10.86
CA LEU A 646 1.73 27.18 -11.28
C LEU A 646 2.71 27.47 -10.15
N ILE A 647 2.35 28.34 -9.19
CA ILE A 647 3.13 28.50 -7.95
C ILE A 647 3.18 27.16 -7.19
N PHE A 648 2.08 26.42 -7.13
CA PHE A 648 2.00 25.06 -6.58
C PHE A 648 2.93 24.07 -7.31
N ASN A 649 2.93 24.05 -8.64
CA ASN A 649 3.80 23.17 -9.42
C ASN A 649 5.28 23.50 -9.21
N LYS A 650 5.62 24.79 -9.23
CA LYS A 650 6.98 25.27 -8.99
C LYS A 650 7.48 24.88 -7.61
N SER A 651 6.63 25.02 -6.58
CA SER A 651 7.01 24.72 -5.21
C SER A 651 7.18 23.22 -4.98
N THR A 652 6.25 22.42 -5.48
CA THR A 652 6.32 20.95 -5.45
C THR A 652 7.59 20.45 -6.11
N TYR A 653 7.90 20.96 -7.31
CA TYR A 653 9.14 20.61 -8.01
C TYR A 653 10.39 21.06 -7.26
N ASN A 654 10.46 22.32 -6.81
CA ASN A 654 11.66 22.83 -6.13
C ASN A 654 11.96 22.09 -4.82
N VAL A 655 10.93 21.66 -4.08
CA VAL A 655 11.10 20.80 -2.89
C VAL A 655 11.73 19.48 -3.30
N LEU A 656 11.14 18.80 -4.29
CA LEU A 656 11.60 17.48 -4.73
C LEU A 656 12.98 17.55 -5.40
N GLU A 657 13.28 18.61 -6.15
CA GLU A 657 14.57 18.85 -6.79
C GLU A 657 15.67 19.15 -5.75
N ALA A 658 15.41 20.06 -4.79
CA ALA A 658 16.36 20.38 -3.73
C ALA A 658 16.75 19.12 -2.93
N ILE A 659 15.78 18.22 -2.74
CA ILE A 659 15.99 16.95 -2.06
C ILE A 659 16.66 15.91 -3.00
N PHE A 660 16.36 15.89 -4.30
CA PHE A 660 16.98 14.97 -5.28
C PHE A 660 18.46 15.28 -5.54
N VAL A 661 18.87 16.54 -5.41
CA VAL A 661 20.28 16.96 -5.48
C VAL A 661 21.14 16.20 -4.45
N VAL A 662 20.57 15.82 -3.29
CA VAL A 662 21.24 15.00 -2.26
C VAL A 662 21.71 13.65 -2.78
N LYS A 663 20.96 13.01 -3.69
CA LYS A 663 21.33 11.73 -4.32
C LYS A 663 22.47 11.91 -5.33
N ARG A 664 22.45 13.00 -6.11
CA ARG A 664 23.45 13.26 -7.17
C ARG A 664 24.84 13.61 -6.62
N THR A 665 24.93 14.15 -5.40
CA THR A 665 26.21 14.53 -4.79
C THR A 665 26.93 13.40 -4.06
N CYS A 666 26.45 12.14 -4.13
CA CYS A 666 27.04 10.98 -3.45
C CYS A 666 27.36 11.24 -1.97
N MET A 667 26.39 11.73 -1.18
CA MET A 667 26.57 12.01 0.26
C MET A 667 27.78 12.93 0.57
N ALA A 668 28.29 13.73 -0.37
CA ALA A 668 29.47 14.58 -0.13
C ALA A 668 29.13 15.88 0.64
N THR A 669 27.85 16.28 0.64
CA THR A 669 27.35 17.53 1.25
C THR A 669 26.14 17.25 2.12
N ALA A 670 26.22 17.58 3.41
CA ALA A 670 25.09 17.56 4.33
C ALA A 670 24.26 18.84 4.18
N PHE A 671 22.94 18.70 4.21
CA PHE A 671 22.00 19.81 4.07
C PHE A 671 21.32 20.11 5.41
N ASN A 672 21.09 21.39 5.68
CA ASN A 672 20.34 21.85 6.84
C ASN A 672 18.84 21.86 6.50
N ASP A 673 17.98 21.50 7.45
CA ASP A 673 16.53 21.52 7.28
C ASP A 673 15.99 22.89 6.83
N ASP A 674 16.58 23.99 7.31
CA ASP A 674 16.24 25.34 6.85
C ASP A 674 16.47 25.52 5.33
N THR A 675 17.45 24.83 4.75
CA THR A 675 17.69 24.87 3.30
C THR A 675 16.68 24.02 2.52
N LEU A 676 16.27 22.88 3.09
CA LEU A 676 15.34 21.94 2.45
C LEU A 676 13.88 22.43 2.51
N VAL A 677 13.50 23.18 3.55
CA VAL A 677 12.15 23.77 3.69
C VAL A 677 12.03 25.13 2.97
N ARG A 678 13.15 25.75 2.56
CA ARG A 678 13.17 27.06 1.88
C ARG A 678 12.26 27.15 0.65
N PRO A 679 12.14 26.13 -0.22
CA PRO A 679 11.21 26.16 -1.35
C PRO A 679 9.73 26.30 -0.94
N ILE A 680 9.31 25.68 0.17
CA ILE A 680 7.96 25.85 0.72
C ILE A 680 7.80 27.24 1.34
N ARG A 681 8.80 27.74 2.08
CA ARG A 681 8.75 29.11 2.60
C ARG A 681 8.65 30.14 1.48
N LYS A 682 9.33 29.89 0.34
CA LYS A 682 9.20 30.71 -0.87
C LYS A 682 7.78 30.67 -1.43
N PHE A 683 7.20 29.48 -1.58
CA PHE A 683 5.80 29.34 -1.98
C PHE A 683 4.86 30.12 -1.07
N ILE A 684 5.01 29.98 0.25
CA ILE A 684 4.15 30.66 1.22
C ILE A 684 4.32 32.18 1.10
N ALA A 685 5.54 32.68 0.95
CA ALA A 685 5.80 34.11 0.74
C ALA A 685 5.13 34.61 -0.56
N ASP A 686 5.34 33.93 -1.68
CA ASP A 686 4.74 34.27 -2.98
C ASP A 686 3.20 34.23 -2.90
N PHE A 687 2.64 33.21 -2.24
CA PHE A 687 1.20 33.06 -2.04
C PHE A 687 0.62 34.18 -1.18
N VAL A 688 1.24 34.50 -0.04
CA VAL A 688 0.78 35.59 0.84
C VAL A 688 0.85 36.93 0.10
N TYR A 689 1.94 37.18 -0.62
CA TYR A 689 2.16 38.40 -1.38
C TYR A 689 1.09 38.63 -2.45
N HIS A 690 0.80 37.61 -3.26
CA HIS A 690 -0.14 37.75 -4.38
C HIS A 690 -1.61 37.65 -3.96
N CYS A 691 -1.92 36.84 -2.94
CA CYS A 691 -3.30 36.40 -2.66
C CYS A 691 -3.89 36.87 -1.33
N MET A 692 -3.07 37.28 -0.36
CA MET A 692 -3.55 37.56 0.99
C MET A 692 -3.37 39.01 1.42
N LEU A 693 -2.28 39.67 1.00
CA LEU A 693 -1.99 41.06 1.38
C LEU A 693 -3.18 41.97 1.08
N GLY A 694 -3.52 42.80 2.05
CA GLY A 694 -4.60 43.79 2.03
C GLY A 694 -6.00 43.22 2.30
N ILE A 695 -6.25 41.91 2.14
CA ILE A 695 -7.61 41.37 2.31
C ILE A 695 -7.97 41.24 3.80
N GLY A 696 -7.05 40.73 4.62
CA GLY A 696 -7.24 40.58 6.07
C GLY A 696 -7.58 41.91 6.77
N PRO A 697 -6.72 42.95 6.65
CA PRO A 697 -6.98 44.24 7.26
C PRO A 697 -8.21 44.98 6.70
N ALA A 698 -8.53 44.77 5.40
CA ALA A 698 -9.74 45.32 4.80
C ALA A 698 -11.01 44.65 5.36
N ALA A 699 -10.98 43.33 5.56
CA ALA A 699 -12.07 42.58 6.18
C ALA A 699 -12.30 43.01 7.63
N ALA A 700 -11.23 43.13 8.42
CA ALA A 700 -11.30 43.62 9.79
C ALA A 700 -11.81 45.08 9.85
N GLY A 701 -11.35 45.96 8.96
CA GLY A 701 -11.87 47.33 8.84
C GLY A 701 -13.37 47.37 8.52
N LEU A 702 -13.83 46.48 7.63
CA LEU A 702 -15.26 46.36 7.30
C LEU A 702 -16.10 45.84 8.47
N VAL A 703 -15.56 44.92 9.28
CA VAL A 703 -16.21 44.48 10.52
C VAL A 703 -16.36 45.66 11.49
N THR A 704 -15.29 46.41 11.73
CA THR A 704 -15.33 47.60 12.62
C THR A 704 -16.36 48.62 12.16
N TYR A 705 -16.37 48.95 10.87
CA TYR A 705 -17.35 49.86 10.30
C TYR A 705 -18.79 49.32 10.40
N GLY A 706 -18.96 48.01 10.19
CA GLY A 706 -20.25 47.33 10.37
C GLY A 706 -20.76 47.37 11.81
N ILE A 707 -19.88 47.24 12.81
CA ILE A 707 -20.23 47.39 14.23
C ILE A 707 -20.62 48.83 14.52
N LEU A 708 -19.84 49.81 14.05
CA LEU A 708 -20.15 51.23 14.20
C LEU A 708 -21.56 51.54 13.64
N LEU A 709 -21.91 51.06 12.45
CA LEU A 709 -23.25 51.20 11.86
C LEU A 709 -24.37 50.58 12.72
N ARG A 710 -24.08 49.52 13.49
CA ARG A 710 -25.03 48.90 14.41
C ARG A 710 -25.27 49.74 15.66
N ILE A 711 -24.26 50.48 16.12
CA ILE A 711 -24.38 51.40 17.26
C ILE A 711 -25.15 52.65 16.84
N ASN A 712 -24.76 53.26 15.71
CA ASN A 712 -25.38 54.47 15.20
C ASN A 712 -25.67 54.34 13.69
N PRO A 713 -26.95 54.22 13.30
CA PRO A 713 -27.35 54.14 11.89
C PRO A 713 -27.03 55.40 11.07
N HIS A 714 -26.80 56.56 11.70
CA HIS A 714 -26.49 57.82 11.02
C HIS A 714 -25.03 57.96 10.58
N ILE A 715 -24.17 56.98 10.87
CA ILE A 715 -22.73 57.03 10.55
C ILE A 715 -22.46 57.22 9.05
N LYS A 716 -23.35 56.76 8.17
CA LYS A 716 -23.24 57.04 6.73
C LYS A 716 -23.27 58.55 6.46
N GLN A 717 -24.23 59.25 7.04
CA GLN A 717 -24.40 60.70 6.90
C GLN A 717 -23.26 61.47 7.57
N ASP A 718 -22.81 61.02 8.75
CA ASP A 718 -21.66 61.62 9.45
C ASP A 718 -20.39 61.47 8.60
N SER A 719 -20.18 60.30 7.97
CA SER A 719 -19.02 60.04 7.13
C SER A 719 -19.01 60.87 5.82
N GLU A 720 -20.18 61.06 5.20
CA GLU A 720 -20.35 61.94 4.03
C GLU A 720 -20.15 63.42 4.40
N MET A 721 -20.63 63.84 5.58
CA MET A 721 -20.39 65.19 6.09
C MET A 721 -18.92 65.45 6.38
N ILE A 722 -18.21 64.51 7.02
CA ILE A 722 -16.76 64.64 7.28
C ILE A 722 -16.01 64.74 5.96
N GLN A 723 -16.34 63.90 4.97
CA GLN A 723 -15.73 63.95 3.64
C GLN A 723 -15.94 65.31 2.94
N GLN A 724 -17.14 65.89 3.07
CA GLN A 724 -17.45 67.22 2.53
C GLN A 724 -16.76 68.36 3.28
N MET A 725 -16.57 68.23 4.61
CA MET A 725 -15.91 69.25 5.44
C MET A 725 -14.40 69.26 5.30
N THR A 726 -13.75 68.09 5.15
CA THR A 726 -12.29 67.99 5.04
C THR A 726 -11.79 68.16 3.60
N GLY A 727 -12.65 67.96 2.60
CA GLY A 727 -12.28 68.01 1.19
C GLY A 727 -11.33 66.87 0.76
N THR A 728 -11.19 65.82 1.58
CA THR A 728 -10.31 64.68 1.33
C THR A 728 -11.10 63.45 0.88
N ASP A 729 -10.60 62.71 -0.10
CA ASP A 729 -11.15 61.39 -0.51
C ASP A 729 -10.97 60.28 0.55
N ARG A 730 -10.66 60.66 1.80
CA ARG A 730 -10.30 59.77 2.91
C ARG A 730 -10.99 60.27 4.18
N VAL A 731 -11.68 59.36 4.87
CA VAL A 731 -12.25 59.57 6.21
C VAL A 731 -11.53 58.63 7.17
N LYS A 732 -11.02 59.15 8.29
CA LYS A 732 -10.35 58.32 9.29
C LYS A 732 -11.37 57.57 10.13
N LEU A 733 -11.15 56.27 10.31
CA LEU A 733 -12.01 55.46 11.17
C LEU A 733 -12.01 55.95 12.64
N SER A 734 -10.90 56.51 13.09
CA SER A 734 -10.77 57.14 14.43
C SER A 734 -11.70 58.33 14.62
N ASP A 735 -11.91 59.14 13.58
CA ASP A 735 -12.72 60.36 13.68
C ASP A 735 -14.20 60.00 13.82
N LEU A 736 -14.65 58.97 13.08
CA LEU A 736 -15.99 58.39 13.22
C LEU A 736 -16.23 57.77 14.60
N TYR A 737 -15.22 57.09 15.15
CA TYR A 737 -15.29 56.56 16.51
C TYR A 737 -15.39 57.69 17.56
N ASN A 738 -14.51 58.68 17.48
CA ASN A 738 -14.43 59.80 18.43
C ASN A 738 -15.73 60.62 18.47
N GLU A 739 -16.32 60.91 17.31
CA GLU A 739 -17.60 61.63 17.26
C GLU A 739 -18.75 60.83 17.90
N ASN A 740 -18.76 59.50 17.72
CA ASN A 740 -19.80 58.65 18.32
C ASN A 740 -19.63 58.49 19.83
N ILE A 741 -18.40 58.29 20.32
CA ILE A 741 -18.15 58.18 21.76
C ILE A 741 -18.50 59.48 22.47
N ASP A 742 -18.14 60.64 21.90
CA ASP A 742 -18.47 61.96 22.45
C ASP A 742 -19.98 62.21 22.49
N ARG A 743 -20.74 61.77 21.48
CA ARG A 743 -22.21 61.82 21.48
C ARG A 743 -22.83 60.93 22.56
N THR A 744 -22.31 59.72 22.78
CA THR A 744 -22.80 58.84 23.87
C THR A 744 -22.40 59.30 25.27
N MET A 745 -21.22 59.91 25.42
CA MET A 745 -20.74 60.49 26.69
C MET A 745 -21.52 61.76 27.04
N SER A 746 -21.82 62.62 26.07
CA SER A 746 -22.64 63.83 26.25
C SER A 746 -24.12 63.52 26.53
N ALA A 747 -24.61 62.35 26.10
CA ALA A 747 -25.93 61.83 26.44
C ALA A 747 -26.01 61.14 27.84
N GLU A 748 -24.93 61.18 28.63
CA GLU A 748 -24.80 60.51 29.95
C GLU A 748 -25.08 58.99 29.94
N GLN A 749 -24.95 58.33 28.79
CA GLN A 749 -25.23 56.89 28.65
C GLN A 749 -24.08 56.01 29.16
N ILE A 750 -22.86 56.56 29.28
CA ILE A 750 -21.66 55.86 29.76
C ILE A 750 -20.90 56.81 30.69
N SER A 751 -20.41 56.30 31.83
CA SER A 751 -19.49 57.05 32.68
C SER A 751 -18.03 56.82 32.26
N GLY A 752 -17.17 57.84 32.40
CA GLY A 752 -15.74 57.69 32.08
C GLY A 752 -15.03 56.62 32.93
N LEU A 753 -15.55 56.31 34.11
CA LEU A 753 -15.02 55.28 34.99
C LEU A 753 -15.39 53.87 34.48
N ASP A 754 -16.61 53.67 34.00
CA ASP A 754 -17.05 52.42 33.38
C ASP A 754 -16.29 52.13 32.08
N LEU A 755 -16.03 53.17 31.28
CA LEU A 755 -15.23 53.06 30.07
C LEU A 755 -13.78 52.66 30.39
N ASN A 756 -13.14 53.29 31.38
CA ASN A 756 -11.77 52.93 31.79
C ASN A 756 -11.68 51.50 32.32
N GLN A 757 -12.67 51.03 33.10
CA GLN A 757 -12.73 49.65 33.57
C GLN A 757 -12.87 48.66 32.39
N ALA A 758 -13.74 48.97 31.43
CA ALA A 758 -13.90 48.17 30.22
C ALA A 758 -12.64 48.14 29.35
N THR A 759 -11.97 49.28 29.15
CA THR A 759 -10.70 49.39 28.40
C THR A 759 -9.61 48.55 29.03
N ASN A 760 -9.44 48.60 30.36
CA ASN A 760 -8.45 47.79 31.05
C ASN A 760 -8.76 46.28 30.94
N ALA A 761 -10.04 45.90 31.01
CA ALA A 761 -10.45 44.50 30.84
C ALA A 761 -10.18 44.00 29.40
N CYS A 762 -10.49 44.80 28.38
CA CYS A 762 -10.20 44.46 26.98
C CYS A 762 -8.69 44.37 26.70
N LEU A 763 -7.88 45.30 27.24
CA LEU A 763 -6.42 45.25 27.12
C LEU A 763 -5.84 44.01 27.82
N HIS A 764 -6.35 43.66 29.01
CA HIS A 764 -5.95 42.45 29.72
C HIS A 764 -6.33 41.17 28.96
N LEU A 765 -7.52 41.13 28.35
CA LEU A 765 -7.94 40.03 27.46
C LEU A 765 -7.00 39.90 26.25
N SER A 766 -6.71 41.01 25.58
CA SER A 766 -5.79 41.04 24.43
C SER A 766 -4.38 40.55 24.80
N PHE A 767 -3.86 41.02 25.94
CA PHE A 767 -2.55 40.62 26.45
C PHE A 767 -2.49 39.12 26.78
N THR A 768 -3.46 38.61 27.55
CA THR A 768 -3.50 37.19 27.95
C THR A 768 -3.70 36.26 26.76
N TRP A 769 -4.54 36.65 25.79
CA TRP A 769 -4.71 35.91 24.53
C TRP A 769 -3.39 35.86 23.74
N ARG A 770 -2.70 36.99 23.58
CA ARG A 770 -1.44 37.07 22.83
C ARG A 770 -0.36 36.24 23.51
N LYS A 771 -0.30 36.25 24.84
CA LYS A 771 0.64 35.43 25.61
C LYS A 771 0.37 33.93 25.43
N MET A 772 -0.89 33.50 25.54
CA MET A 772 -1.31 32.11 25.30
C MET A 772 -0.90 31.62 23.91
N MET A 773 -1.21 32.41 22.88
CA MET A 773 -0.90 32.03 21.50
C MET A 773 0.60 32.06 21.20
N LYS A 774 1.37 33.00 21.79
CA LYS A 774 2.83 33.03 21.69
C LYS A 774 3.47 31.76 22.27
N VAL A 775 3.04 31.31 23.44
CA VAL A 775 3.53 30.06 24.07
C VAL A 775 3.15 28.85 23.22
N LYS A 776 1.94 28.81 22.66
CA LYS A 776 1.53 27.76 21.72
C LYS A 776 2.48 27.69 20.52
N LEU A 777 2.70 28.80 19.81
CA LEU A 777 3.58 28.84 18.63
C LEU A 777 5.04 28.53 18.98
N LEU A 778 5.54 29.00 20.12
CA LEU A 778 6.88 28.65 20.62
C LEU A 778 7.00 27.14 20.89
N SER A 779 5.99 26.53 21.51
CA SER A 779 5.98 25.08 21.77
C SER A 779 5.99 24.26 20.48
N GLU A 780 5.23 24.69 19.47
CA GLU A 780 5.23 24.10 18.13
C GLU A 780 6.60 24.25 17.47
N ARG A 781 7.23 25.42 17.56
CA ARG A 781 8.56 25.64 16.99
C ARG A 781 9.64 24.81 17.68
N ILE A 782 9.60 24.71 19.01
CA ILE A 782 10.49 23.85 19.80
C ILE A 782 10.37 22.40 19.34
N MET A 783 9.14 21.91 19.13
CA MET A 783 8.90 20.56 18.62
C MET A 783 9.54 20.35 17.23
N THR A 784 9.40 21.32 16.32
CA THR A 784 10.01 21.26 14.98
C THR A 784 11.54 21.22 15.03
N GLU A 785 12.16 22.09 15.84
CA GLU A 785 13.62 22.09 16.01
C GLU A 785 14.12 20.83 16.72
N GLN A 786 13.37 20.29 17.68
CA GLN A 786 13.70 19.03 18.34
C GLN A 786 13.68 17.85 17.36
N ILE A 787 12.71 17.80 16.45
CA ILE A 787 12.65 16.79 15.38
C ILE A 787 13.82 16.96 14.41
N SER A 788 14.15 18.20 14.02
CA SER A 788 15.32 18.54 13.18
C SER A 788 16.65 18.03 13.78
N VAL A 789 16.87 18.30 15.07
CA VAL A 789 18.06 17.80 15.80
C VAL A 789 18.07 16.28 15.82
N THR A 790 16.93 15.66 16.16
CA THR A 790 16.82 14.19 16.25
C THR A 790 17.11 13.53 14.90
N ARG A 791 16.56 14.06 13.80
CA ARG A 791 16.80 13.59 12.43
C ARG A 791 18.28 13.71 12.04
N SER A 792 18.90 14.87 12.30
CA SER A 792 20.31 15.10 12.01
C SER A 792 21.22 14.16 12.82
N GLN A 793 20.89 13.92 14.10
CA GLN A 793 21.59 12.95 14.94
C GLN A 793 21.41 11.51 14.42
N MET A 794 20.19 11.11 14.05
CA MET A 794 19.92 9.77 13.49
C MET A 794 20.73 9.55 12.21
N LEU A 795 20.76 10.52 11.31
CA LEU A 795 21.55 10.46 10.08
C LEU A 795 23.06 10.35 10.38
N PHE A 796 23.56 11.14 11.33
CA PHE A 796 24.96 11.07 11.76
C PHE A 796 25.32 9.70 12.35
N VAL A 797 24.47 9.15 13.20
CA VAL A 797 24.69 7.83 13.81
C VAL A 797 24.59 6.72 12.76
N ALA A 798 23.60 6.79 11.86
CA ALA A 798 23.45 5.82 10.77
C ALA A 798 24.67 5.81 9.84
N HIS A 799 25.15 6.99 9.45
CA HIS A 799 26.37 7.17 8.66
C HIS A 799 27.60 6.62 9.40
N SER A 800 27.71 6.91 10.70
CA SER A 800 28.81 6.43 11.54
C SER A 800 28.82 4.91 11.66
N TRP A 801 27.65 4.28 11.82
CA TRP A 801 27.54 2.83 11.84
C TRP A 801 27.84 2.22 10.48
N LEU A 802 27.25 2.76 9.39
CA LEU A 802 27.41 2.24 8.02
C LEU A 802 28.89 2.13 7.63
N HIS A 803 29.70 3.11 8.04
CA HIS A 803 31.13 3.20 7.70
C HIS A 803 32.08 2.83 8.86
N GLU A 804 31.56 2.38 10.00
CA GLU A 804 32.36 2.01 11.19
C GLU A 804 33.38 3.08 11.63
N LEU A 805 32.93 4.34 11.72
CA LEU A 805 33.79 5.48 12.07
C LEU A 805 34.22 5.43 13.55
N SER A 806 35.53 5.43 13.81
CA SER A 806 36.07 5.52 15.18
C SER A 806 35.98 6.96 15.70
N THR A 807 34.98 7.28 16.53
CA THR A 807 34.87 8.60 17.17
C THR A 807 35.69 8.63 18.46
N ALA A 808 36.94 9.09 18.39
CA ALA A 808 37.81 9.23 19.56
C ALA A 808 37.52 10.48 20.43
N ASP A 809 36.65 11.40 19.97
CA ASP A 809 36.39 12.67 20.65
C ASP A 809 34.89 12.91 20.89
N SER A 810 34.38 12.41 22.02
CA SER A 810 33.13 12.90 22.62
C SER A 810 33.41 13.37 24.06
N SER A 811 33.30 14.68 24.29
CA SER A 811 33.39 15.28 25.62
C SER A 811 32.21 14.84 26.51
N PRO A 812 32.38 14.77 27.85
CA PRO A 812 31.46 14.06 28.74
C PRO A 812 30.29 14.92 29.26
N THR A 813 29.85 15.95 28.54
CA THR A 813 28.80 16.87 29.03
C THR A 813 27.61 16.88 28.08
N LEU A 814 26.80 15.82 28.07
CA LEU A 814 25.67 15.71 27.14
C LEU A 814 24.40 15.16 27.83
N SER A 815 23.25 15.64 27.36
CA SER A 815 21.90 15.38 27.89
C SER A 815 21.43 13.93 27.64
N GLN A 816 20.43 13.46 28.42
CA GLN A 816 19.88 12.08 28.31
C GLN A 816 19.27 11.73 26.94
N ASN A 817 18.93 12.72 26.10
CA ASN A 817 18.28 12.51 24.81
C ASN A 817 19.25 12.59 23.61
N ASP A 818 20.55 12.70 23.85
CA ASP A 818 21.53 12.84 22.78
C ASP A 818 21.87 11.49 22.14
N LEU A 819 21.33 11.25 20.94
CA LEU A 819 21.62 10.02 20.18
C LEU A 819 23.08 9.93 19.72
N THR A 820 23.85 11.03 19.74
CA THR A 820 25.28 11.00 19.39
C THR A 820 26.12 10.16 20.35
N ILE A 821 25.60 9.84 21.54
CA ILE A 821 26.19 8.87 22.47
C ILE A 821 26.34 7.49 21.77
N TYR A 822 25.42 7.15 20.86
CA TYR A 822 25.46 5.90 20.09
C TYR A 822 26.21 6.02 18.77
N ALA A 823 26.98 7.09 18.53
CA ALA A 823 27.80 7.19 17.31
C ALA A 823 28.72 5.97 17.13
N ASP A 824 29.25 5.45 18.24
CA ASP A 824 29.79 4.08 18.28
C ASP A 824 28.64 3.09 18.54
N GLY A 825 28.31 2.31 17.51
CA GLY A 825 27.30 1.26 17.57
C GLY A 825 27.57 0.17 18.60
N SER A 826 28.79 0.08 19.15
CA SER A 826 29.09 -0.88 20.23
C SER A 826 28.26 -0.64 21.51
N LEU A 827 27.92 0.61 21.81
CA LEU A 827 27.24 0.98 23.06
C LEU A 827 25.79 0.50 23.11
N ILE A 828 25.04 0.63 22.00
CA ILE A 828 23.67 0.12 21.93
C ILE A 828 23.64 -1.41 21.99
N LEU A 829 24.66 -2.08 21.42
CA LEU A 829 24.78 -3.53 21.49
C LEU A 829 25.11 -4.00 22.91
N VAL A 830 25.94 -3.29 23.67
CA VAL A 830 26.17 -3.58 25.09
C VAL A 830 24.88 -3.46 25.90
N GLN A 831 24.07 -2.42 25.63
CA GLN A 831 22.77 -2.28 26.28
C GLN A 831 21.82 -3.44 25.94
N LEU A 832 21.69 -3.81 24.67
CA LEU A 832 20.87 -4.95 24.24
C LEU A 832 21.35 -6.26 24.87
N LYS A 833 22.66 -6.46 24.99
CA LYS A 833 23.24 -7.64 25.65
C LYS A 833 22.87 -7.71 27.13
N ASN A 834 23.01 -6.61 27.86
CA ASN A 834 22.65 -6.54 29.29
C ASN A 834 21.14 -6.78 29.50
N LEU A 835 20.31 -6.27 28.59
CA LEU A 835 18.86 -6.53 28.61
C LEU A 835 18.55 -7.99 28.30
N LEU A 836 19.21 -8.60 27.31
CA LEU A 836 19.04 -10.01 26.99
C LEU A 836 19.36 -10.91 28.19
N GLU A 837 20.47 -10.64 28.89
CA GLU A 837 20.87 -11.39 30.10
C GLU A 837 19.84 -11.24 31.23
N SER A 838 19.36 -10.01 31.48
CA SER A 838 18.37 -9.70 32.52
C SER A 838 16.98 -10.28 32.22
N LEU A 839 16.55 -10.25 30.96
CA LEU A 839 15.28 -10.83 30.53
C LEU A 839 15.33 -12.37 30.58
N THR A 840 16.47 -12.97 30.23
CA THR A 840 16.63 -14.43 30.28
C THR A 840 16.57 -14.94 31.72
N SER A 841 17.24 -14.27 32.66
CA SER A 841 17.16 -14.63 34.08
C SER A 841 15.75 -14.44 34.66
N SER A 842 15.09 -13.33 34.29
CA SER A 842 13.71 -13.06 34.72
C SER A 842 12.71 -14.09 34.19
N LYS A 843 12.87 -14.53 32.93
CA LYS A 843 12.03 -15.59 32.33
C LYS A 843 12.07 -16.88 33.15
N VAL A 844 13.26 -17.33 33.54
CA VAL A 844 13.43 -18.55 34.34
C VAL A 844 12.70 -18.45 35.69
N SER A 845 12.83 -17.31 36.37
CA SER A 845 12.16 -17.06 37.65
C SER A 845 10.63 -17.03 37.51
N ILE A 846 10.10 -16.34 36.48
CA ILE A 846 8.65 -16.28 36.21
C ILE A 846 8.07 -17.66 35.91
N MET A 847 8.74 -18.45 35.07
CA MET A 847 8.28 -19.81 34.73
C MET A 847 8.18 -20.70 35.96
N ARG A 848 9.18 -20.63 36.85
CA ARG A 848 9.15 -21.38 38.12
C ARG A 848 7.97 -20.96 39.00
N LEU A 849 7.79 -19.67 39.25
CA LEU A 849 6.71 -19.16 40.10
C LEU A 849 5.32 -19.45 39.52
N ARG A 850 5.19 -19.44 38.18
CA ARG A 850 3.97 -19.83 37.47
C ARG A 850 3.61 -21.29 37.74
N ASP A 851 4.57 -22.21 37.70
CA ASP A 851 4.33 -23.62 37.97
C ASP A 851 3.86 -23.84 39.42
N ASP A 852 4.50 -23.16 40.38
CA ASP A 852 4.16 -23.21 41.81
C ASP A 852 2.73 -22.69 42.08
N ILE A 853 2.33 -21.59 41.42
CA ILE A 853 0.97 -21.03 41.52
C ILE A 853 -0.04 -21.95 40.84
N THR A 854 0.27 -22.49 39.65
CA THR A 854 -0.64 -23.39 38.93
C THR A 854 -0.95 -24.64 39.77
N ALA A 855 0.06 -25.20 40.45
CA ALA A 855 -0.13 -26.29 41.40
C ALA A 855 -1.06 -25.88 42.57
N SER A 856 -0.85 -24.69 43.14
CA SER A 856 -1.64 -24.16 44.25
C SER A 856 -3.10 -23.88 43.85
N THR A 857 -3.33 -23.25 42.70
CA THR A 857 -4.66 -23.00 42.13
C THR A 857 -5.42 -24.30 41.90
N ASN A 858 -4.78 -25.33 41.34
CA ASN A 858 -5.39 -26.63 41.11
C ASN A 858 -5.78 -27.33 42.42
N ALA A 859 -4.92 -27.26 43.45
CA ALA A 859 -5.22 -27.80 44.77
C ALA A 859 -6.43 -27.12 45.43
N ILE A 860 -6.51 -25.79 45.35
CA ILE A 860 -7.63 -24.99 45.88
C ILE A 860 -8.91 -25.25 45.08
N LEU A 861 -8.85 -25.29 43.74
CA LEU A 861 -10.00 -25.61 42.88
C LEU A 861 -10.57 -26.99 43.19
N HIS A 862 -9.72 -28.01 43.36
CA HIS A 862 -10.17 -29.35 43.72
C HIS A 862 -10.87 -29.36 45.09
N ARG A 863 -10.33 -28.61 46.07
CA ARG A 863 -10.94 -28.50 47.39
C ARG A 863 -12.28 -27.74 47.37
N LEU A 864 -12.36 -26.65 46.62
CA LEU A 864 -13.60 -25.88 46.43
C LEU A 864 -14.65 -26.67 45.66
N LYS A 865 -14.28 -27.46 44.66
CA LYS A 865 -15.18 -28.37 43.92
C LYS A 865 -15.78 -29.44 44.84
N TRP A 866 -14.97 -29.99 45.74
CA TRP A 866 -15.47 -30.92 46.75
C TRP A 866 -16.41 -30.23 47.75
N ALA A 867 -16.05 -29.04 48.23
CA ALA A 867 -16.86 -28.29 49.20
C ALA A 867 -18.18 -27.77 48.60
N SER A 868 -18.19 -27.36 47.33
CA SER A 868 -19.40 -26.88 46.64
C SER A 868 -20.38 -28.02 46.32
N GLY A 869 -19.89 -29.25 46.15
CA GLY A 869 -20.74 -30.44 46.09
C GLY A 869 -21.47 -30.74 47.41
N ALA A 870 -20.92 -30.29 48.55
CA ALA A 870 -21.54 -30.42 49.86
C ALA A 870 -22.31 -29.17 50.32
N ASN A 871 -21.94 -27.97 49.83
CA ASN A 871 -22.56 -26.69 50.13
C ASN A 871 -22.83 -25.87 48.84
N PRO A 872 -24.09 -25.81 48.36
CA PRO A 872 -24.46 -25.09 47.14
C PRO A 872 -24.12 -23.59 47.11
N GLU A 873 -24.02 -22.94 48.27
CA GLU A 873 -23.67 -21.50 48.38
C GLU A 873 -22.25 -21.21 47.84
N LEU A 874 -21.36 -22.21 47.85
CA LEU A 874 -19.97 -22.06 47.37
C LEU A 874 -19.82 -22.19 45.86
N VAL A 875 -20.89 -22.52 45.11
CA VAL A 875 -20.84 -22.68 43.65
C VAL A 875 -20.51 -21.36 42.96
N HIS A 876 -21.06 -20.24 43.45
CA HIS A 876 -20.75 -18.91 42.91
C HIS A 876 -19.28 -18.55 43.15
N LEU A 877 -18.77 -18.81 44.36
CA LEU A 877 -17.36 -18.58 44.70
C LEU A 877 -16.41 -19.42 43.83
N LEU A 878 -16.73 -20.71 43.61
CA LEU A 878 -15.98 -21.58 42.71
C LEU A 878 -15.89 -20.99 41.29
N LYS A 879 -17.03 -20.55 40.74
CA LYS A 879 -17.09 -20.00 39.38
C LYS A 879 -16.30 -18.69 39.27
N SER A 880 -16.43 -17.80 40.25
CA SER A 880 -15.69 -16.54 40.29
C SER A 880 -14.18 -16.76 40.44
N PHE A 881 -13.75 -17.70 41.27
CA PHE A 881 -12.34 -18.05 41.45
C PHE A 881 -11.74 -18.72 40.20
N GLU A 882 -12.48 -19.63 39.56
CA GLU A 882 -12.05 -20.27 38.31
C GLU A 882 -11.90 -19.25 37.18
N GLN A 883 -12.86 -18.31 37.06
CA GLN A 883 -12.79 -17.23 36.08
C GLN A 883 -11.62 -16.26 36.34
N ALA A 884 -11.41 -15.83 37.59
CA ALA A 884 -10.29 -14.96 37.96
C ALA A 884 -8.93 -15.65 37.72
N SER A 885 -8.83 -16.95 38.01
CA SER A 885 -7.63 -17.75 37.75
C SER A 885 -7.30 -17.86 36.26
N ILE A 886 -8.33 -18.05 35.41
CA ILE A 886 -8.16 -18.09 33.95
C ILE A 886 -7.69 -16.72 33.43
N GLN A 887 -8.34 -15.63 33.85
CA GLN A 887 -7.94 -14.27 33.46
C GLN A 887 -6.48 -13.97 33.83
N LYS A 888 -6.04 -14.38 35.03
CA LYS A 888 -4.65 -14.24 35.46
C LYS A 888 -3.67 -15.06 34.65
N ARG A 889 -4.03 -16.30 34.32
CA ARG A 889 -3.18 -17.16 33.48
C ARG A 889 -3.04 -16.56 32.07
N ASP A 890 -4.15 -16.13 31.47
CA ASP A 890 -4.16 -15.60 30.11
C ASP A 890 -3.35 -14.28 30.04
N PHE A 891 -3.47 -13.41 31.04
CA PHE A 891 -2.61 -12.22 31.19
C PHE A 891 -1.12 -12.59 31.29
N MET A 892 -0.77 -13.60 32.07
CA MET A 892 0.61 -14.06 32.21
C MET A 892 1.17 -14.66 30.91
N ASP A 893 0.36 -15.41 30.17
CA ASP A 893 0.73 -15.94 28.86
C ASP A 893 0.99 -14.82 27.85
N GLU A 894 0.21 -13.73 27.90
CA GLU A 894 0.43 -12.53 27.10
C GLU A 894 1.75 -11.83 27.47
N GLN A 895 2.06 -11.64 28.76
CA GLN A 895 3.32 -11.03 29.17
C GLN A 895 4.54 -11.89 28.80
N LEU A 896 4.42 -13.22 28.91
CA LEU A 896 5.47 -14.15 28.47
C LEU A 896 5.68 -14.12 26.95
N LEU A 897 4.61 -13.91 26.17
CA LEU A 897 4.72 -13.73 24.72
C LEU A 897 5.55 -12.48 24.39
N TYR A 898 5.28 -11.33 25.03
CA TYR A 898 6.06 -10.11 24.81
C TYR A 898 7.52 -10.26 25.24
N LEU A 899 7.77 -10.98 26.34
CA LEU A 899 9.11 -11.35 26.79
C LEU A 899 9.86 -12.18 25.73
N ASP A 900 9.20 -13.18 25.15
CA ASP A 900 9.78 -14.05 24.13
C ASP A 900 10.09 -13.33 22.83
N ILE A 901 9.21 -12.40 22.43
CA ILE A 901 9.43 -11.50 21.31
C ILE A 901 10.67 -10.63 21.55
N ALA A 902 10.77 -9.98 22.72
CA ALA A 902 11.92 -9.15 23.06
C ALA A 902 13.24 -9.95 23.09
N LEU A 903 13.24 -11.15 23.69
CA LEU A 903 14.41 -12.05 23.70
C LEU A 903 14.83 -12.46 22.29
N LYS A 904 13.87 -12.86 21.45
CA LYS A 904 14.12 -13.28 20.06
C LYS A 904 14.76 -12.14 19.26
N HIS A 905 14.21 -10.93 19.32
CA HIS A 905 14.71 -9.79 18.55
C HIS A 905 16.07 -9.31 19.05
N CYS A 906 16.25 -9.15 20.38
CA CYS A 906 17.55 -8.81 20.97
C CYS A 906 18.64 -9.81 20.55
N SER A 907 18.36 -11.11 20.62
CA SER A 907 19.32 -12.15 20.21
C SER A 907 19.62 -12.11 18.71
N SER A 908 18.60 -11.96 17.87
CA SER A 908 18.78 -11.95 16.40
C SER A 908 19.65 -10.77 15.95
N ILE A 909 19.41 -9.58 16.52
CA ILE A 909 20.19 -8.38 16.20
C ILE A 909 21.62 -8.49 16.72
N LEU A 910 21.81 -8.94 17.96
CA LEU A 910 23.14 -9.12 18.52
C LEU A 910 23.98 -10.08 17.67
N ASN A 911 23.41 -11.22 17.27
CA ASN A 911 24.11 -12.20 16.45
C ASN A 911 24.50 -11.61 15.08
N TYR A 912 23.58 -10.90 14.43
CA TYR A 912 23.85 -10.25 13.15
C TYR A 912 24.93 -9.16 13.27
N GLN A 913 24.83 -8.27 14.25
CA GLN A 913 25.76 -7.14 14.39
C GLN A 913 27.14 -7.53 14.91
N ILE A 914 27.27 -8.59 15.72
CA ILE A 914 28.57 -9.10 16.16
C ILE A 914 29.42 -9.52 14.95
N VAL A 915 28.83 -10.23 13.99
CA VAL A 915 29.54 -10.67 12.77
C VAL A 915 29.99 -9.47 11.96
N ARG A 916 29.12 -8.46 11.78
CA ARG A 916 29.45 -7.20 11.09
C ARG A 916 30.65 -6.47 11.71
N MET A 917 30.60 -6.20 13.02
CA MET A 917 31.67 -5.47 13.73
C MET A 917 33.00 -6.25 13.77
N GLN A 918 32.97 -7.55 13.50
CA GLN A 918 34.14 -8.42 13.42
C GLN A 918 34.74 -8.51 12.00
N VAL A 919 34.10 -8.00 10.95
CA VAL A 919 34.62 -8.10 9.56
C VAL A 919 36.03 -7.50 9.42
N ASN A 920 36.33 -6.46 10.20
CA ASN A 920 37.66 -5.83 10.20
C ASN A 920 38.71 -6.57 11.05
N ARG A 921 38.30 -7.54 11.89
CA ARG A 921 39.15 -8.34 12.76
C ARG A 921 39.10 -9.80 12.29
N GLN A 922 40.15 -10.30 11.66
CA GLN A 922 40.22 -11.73 11.32
C GLN A 922 40.02 -12.56 12.59
N THR A 923 38.88 -13.25 12.69
CA THR A 923 38.53 -14.04 13.88
C THR A 923 39.05 -15.46 13.75
N GLU A 924 39.20 -16.17 14.87
CA GLU A 924 39.53 -17.60 14.85
C GLU A 924 38.54 -18.42 14.03
N GLN A 925 37.25 -18.03 14.04
CA GLN A 925 36.21 -18.69 13.25
C GLN A 925 36.41 -18.54 11.74
N ASP A 926 36.92 -17.40 11.28
CA ASP A 926 37.20 -17.18 9.87
C ASP A 926 38.40 -18.01 9.40
N LEU A 927 39.42 -18.13 10.25
CA LEU A 927 40.57 -19.00 9.99
C LEU A 927 40.15 -20.47 9.95
N ASP A 928 39.30 -20.89 10.88
CA ASP A 928 38.73 -22.24 10.89
C ASP A 928 37.94 -22.53 9.61
N PHE A 929 37.15 -21.58 9.13
CA PHE A 929 36.41 -21.70 7.87
C PHE A 929 37.34 -21.90 6.67
N ILE A 930 38.39 -21.09 6.54
CA ILE A 930 39.40 -21.24 5.48
C ILE A 930 40.15 -22.57 5.61
N HIS A 931 40.47 -23.01 6.83
CA HIS A 931 41.09 -24.32 7.06
C HIS A 931 40.18 -25.48 6.65
N VAL A 932 38.88 -25.40 6.90
CA VAL A 932 37.89 -26.40 6.48
C VAL A 932 37.79 -26.43 4.95
N ILE A 933 37.77 -25.27 4.27
CA ILE A 933 37.80 -25.20 2.80
C ILE A 933 39.06 -25.85 2.25
N GLU A 934 40.23 -25.57 2.82
CA GLU A 934 41.49 -26.15 2.35
C GLU A 934 41.55 -27.66 2.59
N ARG A 935 41.01 -28.15 3.71
CA ARG A 935 40.86 -29.59 3.97
C ARG A 935 39.93 -30.24 2.95
N TYR A 936 38.79 -29.61 2.64
CA TYR A 936 37.84 -30.08 1.64
C TYR A 936 38.49 -30.11 0.24
N ARG A 937 39.25 -29.07 -0.12
CA ARG A 937 40.00 -28.99 -1.38
C ARG A 937 41.01 -30.13 -1.51
N LYS A 938 41.83 -30.36 -0.47
CA LYS A 938 42.81 -31.46 -0.44
C LYS A 938 42.12 -32.82 -0.57
N ALA A 939 40.99 -33.03 0.11
CA ALA A 939 40.22 -34.27 -0.01
C ALA A 939 39.65 -34.45 -1.43
N CYS A 940 39.16 -33.39 -2.08
CA CYS A 940 38.68 -33.44 -3.46
C CYS A 940 39.80 -33.77 -4.46
N ILE A 941 41.00 -33.19 -4.29
CA ILE A 941 42.16 -33.51 -5.13
C ILE A 941 42.58 -34.98 -4.97
N LYS A 942 42.67 -35.46 -3.72
CA LYS A 942 42.96 -36.86 -3.43
C LYS A 942 41.92 -37.79 -4.04
N LEU A 943 40.64 -37.45 -3.93
CA LEU A 943 39.55 -38.25 -4.47
C LEU A 943 39.61 -38.34 -6.01
N ASN A 944 39.90 -37.22 -6.70
CA ASN A 944 40.07 -37.21 -8.14
C ASN A 944 41.23 -38.12 -8.60
N SER A 945 42.34 -38.15 -7.84
CA SER A 945 43.44 -39.10 -8.08
C SER A 945 43.10 -40.56 -7.77
N CYS A 946 42.07 -40.84 -6.96
CA CYS A 946 41.64 -42.19 -6.61
C CYS A 946 40.69 -42.84 -7.63
N SER A 947 40.21 -42.09 -8.62
CA SER A 947 39.39 -42.62 -9.72
C SER A 947 40.09 -43.72 -10.54
N ALA A 948 41.43 -43.76 -10.50
CA ALA A 948 42.26 -44.81 -11.10
C ALA A 948 42.60 -45.97 -10.13
N MET A 949 42.29 -45.82 -8.83
CA MET A 949 42.70 -46.76 -7.78
C MET A 949 41.64 -47.80 -7.43
N VAL A 950 40.34 -47.50 -7.52
CA VAL A 950 39.26 -48.46 -7.22
C VAL A 950 38.12 -48.23 -8.21
N ASN A 951 37.70 -49.29 -8.89
CA ASN A 951 36.59 -49.22 -9.83
C ASN A 951 35.23 -49.22 -9.11
N GLN A 952 34.20 -48.64 -9.74
CA GLN A 952 32.86 -48.54 -9.16
C GLN A 952 32.24 -49.92 -8.85
N THR A 953 32.54 -50.94 -9.66
CA THR A 953 32.16 -52.35 -9.43
C THR A 953 32.87 -52.94 -8.22
N GLU A 954 34.13 -52.57 -7.98
CA GLU A 954 34.91 -53.04 -6.83
C GLU A 954 34.45 -52.40 -5.51
N ILE A 955 34.08 -51.11 -5.56
CA ILE A 955 33.45 -50.40 -4.42
C ILE A 955 32.15 -51.11 -4.01
N ALA A 956 31.29 -51.42 -4.98
CA ALA A 956 30.00 -52.06 -4.72
C ALA A 956 30.14 -53.48 -4.12
N LEU A 957 31.18 -54.23 -4.51
CA LEU A 957 31.49 -55.54 -3.92
C LEU A 957 31.87 -55.43 -2.43
N VAL A 958 32.68 -54.43 -2.06
CA VAL A 958 33.11 -54.24 -0.67
C VAL A 958 31.97 -53.67 0.19
N GLU A 959 31.09 -52.84 -0.37
CA GLU A 959 29.88 -52.37 0.31
C GLU A 959 28.87 -53.51 0.55
N LEU A 960 28.85 -54.53 -0.31
CA LEU A 960 28.01 -55.71 -0.16
C LEU A 960 28.49 -56.64 0.95
N LEU A 961 29.80 -56.89 1.03
CA LEU A 961 30.42 -57.66 2.11
C LEU A 961 31.89 -57.25 2.29
N ASP A 962 32.24 -56.66 3.43
CA ASP A 962 33.63 -56.29 3.72
C ASP A 962 34.50 -57.57 3.85
N PRO A 963 35.59 -57.72 3.08
CA PRO A 963 36.42 -58.92 3.12
C PRO A 963 37.24 -59.15 4.40
N GLU A 964 37.30 -58.21 5.35
CA GLU A 964 38.02 -58.33 6.64
C GLU A 964 39.38 -59.08 6.56
N GLY A 965 40.15 -58.86 5.48
CA GLY A 965 41.38 -59.63 5.24
C GLY A 965 41.69 -59.86 3.75
N GLN A 966 42.43 -60.94 3.47
CA GLN A 966 42.69 -61.39 2.09
C GLN A 966 41.42 -62.03 1.51
N ILE A 967 41.11 -61.70 0.27
CA ILE A 967 39.96 -62.30 -0.43
C ILE A 967 40.27 -63.77 -0.70
N ASP A 968 39.54 -64.66 -0.02
CA ASP A 968 39.64 -66.10 -0.14
C ASP A 968 38.41 -66.71 -0.85
N HIS A 969 38.47 -68.02 -1.12
CA HIS A 969 37.37 -68.73 -1.80
C HIS A 969 36.07 -68.74 -0.97
N ILE A 970 36.17 -68.60 0.35
CA ILE A 970 35.01 -68.56 1.24
C ILE A 970 34.28 -67.23 1.08
N TRP A 971 35.02 -66.11 1.10
CA TRP A 971 34.46 -64.79 0.84
C TRP A 971 33.82 -64.72 -0.54
N LEU A 972 34.48 -65.21 -1.59
CA LEU A 972 33.92 -65.22 -2.95
C LEU A 972 32.61 -66.02 -3.03
N SER A 973 32.53 -67.17 -2.37
CA SER A 973 31.30 -67.98 -2.31
C SER A 973 30.18 -67.27 -1.56
N ASN A 974 30.48 -66.56 -0.48
CA ASN A 974 29.49 -65.82 0.31
C ASN A 974 28.96 -64.59 -0.44
N VAL A 975 29.86 -63.81 -1.07
CA VAL A 975 29.49 -62.67 -1.90
C VAL A 975 28.66 -63.12 -3.10
N LYS A 976 29.02 -64.24 -3.73
CA LYS A 976 28.24 -64.83 -4.83
C LYS A 976 26.82 -65.18 -4.41
N ALA A 977 26.66 -65.86 -3.27
CA ALA A 977 25.34 -66.19 -2.74
C ALA A 977 24.50 -64.93 -2.39
N LEU A 978 25.15 -63.88 -1.86
CA LEU A 978 24.50 -62.60 -1.59
C LEU A 978 24.10 -61.88 -2.88
N ILE A 979 24.95 -61.88 -3.91
CA ILE A 979 24.62 -61.30 -5.22
C ILE A 979 23.46 -62.07 -5.87
N ASP A 980 23.43 -63.40 -5.76
CA ASP A 980 22.34 -64.21 -6.30
C ASP A 980 21.01 -63.88 -5.60
N ASP A 981 20.97 -63.84 -4.26
CA ASP A 981 19.77 -63.43 -3.49
C ASP A 981 19.35 -61.98 -3.79
N MET A 982 20.29 -61.05 -3.83
CA MET A 982 20.00 -59.66 -4.21
C MET A 982 19.52 -59.54 -5.66
N THR A 983 20.04 -60.37 -6.57
CA THR A 983 19.60 -60.40 -7.97
C THR A 983 18.15 -60.85 -8.06
N ASP A 984 17.78 -61.89 -7.32
CA ASP A 984 16.39 -62.36 -7.22
C ASP A 984 15.47 -61.28 -6.61
N GLN A 985 15.91 -60.60 -5.55
CA GLN A 985 15.17 -59.50 -4.94
C GLN A 985 14.99 -58.30 -5.88
N VAL A 986 16.05 -57.89 -6.58
CA VAL A 986 16.01 -56.77 -7.54
C VAL A 986 15.13 -57.13 -8.73
N GLN A 987 15.18 -58.36 -9.25
CA GLN A 987 14.29 -58.81 -10.32
C GLN A 987 12.82 -58.81 -9.88
N SER A 988 12.52 -59.23 -8.65
CA SER A 988 11.18 -59.13 -8.08
C SER A 988 10.71 -57.67 -7.96
N LYS A 989 11.58 -56.77 -7.50
CA LYS A 989 11.29 -55.33 -7.42
C LYS A 989 11.08 -54.70 -8.80
N ILE A 990 11.89 -55.04 -9.81
CA ILE A 990 11.70 -54.60 -11.20
C ILE A 990 10.30 -55.00 -11.67
N ALA A 991 9.91 -56.27 -11.51
CA ALA A 991 8.59 -56.74 -11.93
C ALA A 991 7.43 -56.04 -11.20
N GLN A 992 7.60 -55.72 -9.92
CA GLN A 992 6.61 -54.96 -9.14
C GLN A 992 6.53 -53.49 -9.60
N THR A 993 7.66 -52.82 -9.75
CA THR A 993 7.74 -51.40 -10.15
C THR A 993 7.25 -51.22 -11.59
N GLU A 994 7.53 -52.14 -12.51
CA GLU A 994 6.94 -52.13 -13.86
C GLU A 994 5.40 -52.11 -13.82
N LYS A 995 4.79 -52.88 -12.90
CA LYS A 995 3.33 -52.88 -12.73
C LYS A 995 2.84 -51.53 -12.17
N ILE A 996 3.57 -50.92 -11.25
CA ILE A 996 3.25 -49.60 -10.68
C ILE A 996 3.35 -48.52 -11.77
N VAL A 997 4.42 -48.54 -12.58
CA VAL A 997 4.61 -47.61 -13.71
C VAL A 997 3.45 -47.71 -14.70
N ARG A 998 3.00 -48.92 -15.06
CA ARG A 998 1.82 -49.10 -15.92
C ARG A 998 0.56 -48.49 -15.30
N ASN A 999 0.30 -48.75 -14.02
CA ASN A 999 -0.86 -48.17 -13.33
C ASN A 999 -0.81 -46.64 -13.26
N ALA A 1000 0.37 -46.05 -13.00
CA ALA A 1000 0.55 -44.60 -12.95
C ALA A 1000 0.34 -43.97 -14.35
N GLN A 1001 0.82 -44.64 -15.40
CA GLN A 1001 0.59 -44.22 -16.78
C GLN A 1001 -0.91 -44.29 -17.15
N ASP A 1002 -1.63 -45.32 -16.71
CA ASP A 1002 -3.08 -45.42 -16.92
C ASP A 1002 -3.85 -44.28 -16.24
N LYS A 1003 -3.51 -43.92 -14.98
CA LYS A 1003 -4.08 -42.77 -14.28
C LYS A 1003 -3.85 -41.46 -15.04
N LEU A 1004 -2.64 -41.26 -15.53
CA LEU A 1004 -2.27 -40.08 -16.30
C LEU A 1004 -3.05 -40.00 -17.63
N HIS A 1005 -3.23 -41.13 -18.33
CA HIS A 1005 -4.07 -41.19 -19.53
C HIS A 1005 -5.54 -40.86 -19.24
N MET A 1006 -6.09 -41.31 -18.09
CA MET A 1006 -7.44 -40.93 -17.69
C MET A 1006 -7.56 -39.42 -17.47
N SER A 1007 -6.61 -38.81 -16.75
CA SER A 1007 -6.59 -37.36 -16.53
C SER A 1007 -6.47 -36.56 -17.83
N ALA A 1008 -5.64 -37.02 -18.77
CA ALA A 1008 -5.51 -36.37 -20.08
C ALA A 1008 -6.79 -36.43 -20.93
N ASN A 1009 -7.56 -37.52 -20.81
CA ASN A 1009 -8.88 -37.61 -21.46
C ASN A 1009 -9.89 -36.66 -20.80
N GLU A 1010 -9.86 -36.52 -19.47
CA GLU A 1010 -10.70 -35.56 -18.75
C GLU A 1010 -10.34 -34.11 -19.12
N LEU A 1011 -9.05 -33.77 -19.20
CA LEU A 1011 -8.59 -32.47 -19.68
C LEU A 1011 -9.08 -32.20 -21.11
N LYS A 1012 -9.07 -33.20 -21.98
CA LYS A 1012 -9.60 -33.09 -23.34
C LYS A 1012 -11.12 -32.82 -23.34
N GLU A 1013 -11.88 -33.42 -22.45
CA GLU A 1013 -13.31 -33.14 -22.27
C GLU A 1013 -13.56 -31.72 -21.73
N LEU A 1014 -12.79 -31.28 -20.73
CA LEU A 1014 -12.82 -29.92 -20.18
C LEU A 1014 -12.43 -28.85 -21.21
N MET A 1015 -11.49 -29.17 -22.10
CA MET A 1015 -11.19 -28.33 -23.25
C MET A 1015 -12.34 -28.32 -24.26
N GLY A 1016 -13.08 -29.42 -24.42
CA GLY A 1016 -14.32 -29.45 -25.20
C GLY A 1016 -15.37 -28.48 -24.66
N THR A 1017 -15.59 -28.46 -23.34
CA THR A 1017 -16.50 -27.49 -22.69
C THR A 1017 -15.98 -26.06 -22.80
N HIS A 1018 -14.67 -25.87 -22.64
CA HIS A 1018 -14.01 -24.57 -22.81
C HIS A 1018 -14.25 -23.99 -24.21
N HIS A 1019 -14.07 -24.78 -25.27
CA HIS A 1019 -14.32 -24.33 -26.64
C HIS A 1019 -15.79 -23.96 -26.88
N SER A 1020 -16.74 -24.63 -26.22
CA SER A 1020 -18.15 -24.28 -26.28
C SER A 1020 -18.40 -22.90 -25.65
N LEU A 1021 -17.91 -22.67 -24.43
CA LEU A 1021 -18.03 -21.38 -23.74
C LEU A 1021 -17.28 -20.25 -24.48
N ALA A 1022 -16.11 -20.55 -25.02
CA ALA A 1022 -15.29 -19.63 -25.80
C ALA A 1022 -15.94 -19.24 -27.14
N SER A 1023 -16.77 -20.11 -27.72
CA SER A 1023 -17.54 -19.80 -28.93
C SER A 1023 -18.55 -18.67 -28.66
N ASP A 1024 -19.16 -18.64 -27.48
CA ASP A 1024 -20.09 -17.58 -27.09
C ASP A 1024 -19.34 -16.27 -26.80
N ILE A 1025 -18.21 -16.35 -26.11
CA ILE A 1025 -17.31 -15.21 -25.85
C ILE A 1025 -16.71 -14.63 -27.15
N ARG A 1026 -16.41 -15.47 -28.15
CA ARG A 1026 -15.87 -15.04 -29.45
C ARG A 1026 -16.80 -14.04 -30.13
N ASN A 1027 -18.11 -14.23 -30.05
CA ASN A 1027 -19.08 -13.32 -30.64
C ASN A 1027 -19.10 -11.97 -29.90
N LEU A 1028 -18.97 -11.99 -28.57
CA LEU A 1028 -18.90 -10.81 -27.72
C LEU A 1028 -17.59 -10.02 -27.92
N LEU A 1029 -16.45 -10.71 -28.01
CA LEU A 1029 -15.15 -10.09 -28.30
C LEU A 1029 -15.08 -9.53 -29.72
N LYS A 1030 -15.71 -10.17 -30.71
CA LYS A 1030 -15.87 -9.61 -32.07
C LYS A 1030 -16.71 -8.34 -32.05
N MET A 1031 -17.75 -8.29 -31.23
CA MET A 1031 -18.58 -7.09 -31.07
C MET A 1031 -17.76 -5.97 -30.42
N LYS A 1032 -16.97 -6.27 -29.39
CA LYS A 1032 -16.08 -5.30 -28.73
C LYS A 1032 -14.94 -4.81 -29.64
N LEU A 1033 -14.29 -5.69 -30.40
CA LEU A 1033 -13.20 -5.35 -31.33
C LEU A 1033 -13.66 -4.45 -32.49
N LYS A 1034 -14.96 -4.50 -32.84
CA LYS A 1034 -15.60 -3.58 -33.79
C LYS A 1034 -15.92 -2.21 -33.18
N MET A 1035 -15.99 -2.11 -31.85
CA MET A 1035 -16.30 -0.87 -31.12
C MET A 1035 -15.03 -0.12 -30.70
N GLU A 1036 -13.98 -0.84 -30.27
CA GLU A 1036 -12.70 -0.27 -29.80
C GLU A 1036 -11.52 -1.14 -30.26
N THR A 1037 -10.53 -0.53 -30.91
CA THR A 1037 -9.26 -1.20 -31.27
C THR A 1037 -8.20 -0.98 -30.20
N THR A 1038 -8.30 -1.68 -29.07
CA THR A 1038 -7.29 -1.58 -28.00
C THR A 1038 -6.12 -2.57 -28.24
N PRO A 1039 -4.85 -2.14 -28.17
CA PRO A 1039 -3.69 -3.03 -28.31
C PRO A 1039 -3.63 -4.12 -27.22
N THR A 1040 -4.17 -3.85 -26.03
CA THR A 1040 -4.25 -4.78 -24.89
C THR A 1040 -5.11 -6.00 -25.18
N LEU A 1041 -6.20 -5.84 -25.93
CA LEU A 1041 -7.07 -6.95 -26.34
C LEU A 1041 -6.37 -7.87 -27.37
N ARG A 1042 -5.50 -7.32 -28.22
CA ARG A 1042 -4.68 -8.12 -29.16
C ARG A 1042 -3.66 -8.98 -28.41
N GLU A 1043 -2.98 -8.39 -27.42
CA GLU A 1043 -2.01 -9.12 -26.59
C GLU A 1043 -2.69 -10.25 -25.78
N TYR A 1044 -3.87 -9.98 -25.22
CA TYR A 1044 -4.70 -10.99 -24.55
C TYR A 1044 -5.05 -12.17 -25.49
N LEU A 1045 -5.50 -11.89 -26.72
CA LEU A 1045 -5.85 -12.93 -27.68
C LEU A 1045 -4.66 -13.79 -28.11
N LEU A 1046 -3.46 -13.20 -28.24
CA LEU A 1046 -2.24 -13.95 -28.53
C LEU A 1046 -1.87 -14.89 -27.38
N ARG A 1047 -1.95 -14.41 -26.13
CA ARG A 1047 -1.72 -15.23 -24.94
C ARG A 1047 -2.74 -16.35 -24.80
N TYR A 1048 -4.01 -16.06 -25.10
CA TYR A 1048 -5.10 -17.03 -25.10
C TYR A 1048 -4.85 -18.16 -26.11
N LYS A 1049 -4.43 -17.81 -27.33
CA LYS A 1049 -4.07 -18.80 -28.36
C LYS A 1049 -2.91 -19.69 -27.93
N ALA A 1050 -1.83 -19.09 -27.42
CA ALA A 1050 -0.66 -19.85 -26.96
C ALA A 1050 -1.06 -20.87 -25.88
N PHE A 1051 -1.90 -20.46 -24.92
CA PHE A 1051 -2.44 -21.37 -23.89
C PHE A 1051 -3.24 -22.54 -24.47
N LEU A 1052 -4.14 -22.30 -25.43
CA LEU A 1052 -4.91 -23.37 -26.08
C LEU A 1052 -4.01 -24.37 -26.82
N GLU A 1053 -2.97 -23.88 -27.49
CA GLU A 1053 -1.99 -24.72 -28.18
C GLU A 1053 -1.20 -25.56 -27.17
N THR A 1054 -0.68 -24.96 -26.09
CA THR A 1054 0.05 -25.68 -25.03
C THR A 1054 -0.80 -26.77 -24.38
N VAL A 1055 -2.06 -26.48 -24.02
CA VAL A 1055 -2.95 -27.48 -23.41
C VAL A 1055 -3.35 -28.57 -24.41
N SER A 1056 -3.50 -28.23 -25.70
CA SER A 1056 -3.81 -29.19 -26.75
C SER A 1056 -2.67 -30.14 -27.05
N GLU A 1057 -1.44 -29.63 -27.09
CA GLU A 1057 -0.24 -30.44 -27.23
C GLU A 1057 -0.04 -31.31 -26.00
N LEU A 1058 -0.30 -30.80 -24.80
CA LEU A 1058 -0.17 -31.53 -23.54
C LEU A 1058 -0.97 -32.84 -23.53
N TYR A 1059 -2.30 -32.78 -23.72
CA TYR A 1059 -3.08 -34.02 -23.69
C TYR A 1059 -2.78 -34.92 -24.90
N SER A 1060 -2.36 -34.36 -26.05
CA SER A 1060 -1.97 -35.15 -27.22
C SER A 1060 -0.67 -35.92 -26.98
N ASN A 1061 0.32 -35.28 -26.37
CA ASN A 1061 1.60 -35.87 -26.00
C ASN A 1061 1.39 -36.98 -24.98
N VAL A 1062 0.60 -36.70 -23.94
CA VAL A 1062 0.30 -37.66 -22.88
C VAL A 1062 -0.49 -38.87 -23.40
N LEU A 1063 -1.37 -38.69 -24.39
CA LEU A 1063 -2.13 -39.78 -25.02
C LEU A 1063 -1.35 -40.52 -26.13
N SER A 1064 -0.09 -40.16 -26.37
CA SER A 1064 0.77 -40.87 -27.32
C SER A 1064 0.99 -42.33 -26.89
N LYS A 1065 1.07 -43.23 -27.88
CA LYS A 1065 1.37 -44.65 -27.64
C LYS A 1065 2.81 -44.86 -27.15
N ASP A 1066 3.73 -43.97 -27.54
CA ASP A 1066 5.14 -44.01 -27.19
C ASP A 1066 5.49 -42.84 -26.27
N PHE A 1067 4.94 -42.82 -25.06
CA PHE A 1067 5.17 -41.73 -24.10
C PHE A 1067 6.55 -41.87 -23.41
N THR A 1068 7.58 -41.34 -24.06
CA THR A 1068 8.99 -41.40 -23.61
C THR A 1068 9.28 -40.48 -22.42
N ASP A 1069 10.45 -40.63 -21.78
CA ASP A 1069 10.86 -39.74 -20.68
C ASP A 1069 11.09 -38.30 -21.13
N GLU A 1070 11.51 -38.09 -22.38
CA GLU A 1070 11.56 -36.74 -22.98
C GLU A 1070 10.16 -36.13 -23.09
N MET A 1071 9.15 -36.92 -23.49
CA MET A 1071 7.76 -36.48 -23.55
C MET A 1071 7.16 -36.23 -22.16
N VAL A 1072 7.62 -36.95 -21.12
CA VAL A 1072 7.25 -36.67 -19.72
C VAL A 1072 7.79 -35.30 -19.29
N CYS A 1073 9.06 -35.01 -19.57
CA CYS A 1073 9.65 -33.70 -19.27
C CYS A 1073 8.94 -32.56 -20.02
N GLN A 1074 8.66 -32.76 -21.31
CA GLN A 1074 7.90 -31.79 -22.11
C GLN A 1074 6.49 -31.58 -21.56
N ALA A 1075 5.78 -32.65 -21.16
CA ALA A 1075 4.45 -32.53 -20.55
C ALA A 1075 4.50 -31.76 -19.22
N LYS A 1076 5.54 -31.95 -18.40
CA LYS A 1076 5.72 -31.18 -17.16
C LYS A 1076 5.98 -29.70 -17.41
N GLU A 1077 6.79 -29.38 -18.42
CA GLU A 1077 7.01 -27.99 -18.85
C GLU A 1077 5.73 -27.37 -19.37
N GLN A 1078 4.97 -28.09 -20.21
CA GLN A 1078 3.67 -27.64 -20.72
C GLN A 1078 2.65 -27.38 -19.58
N VAL A 1079 2.61 -28.21 -18.54
CA VAL A 1079 1.78 -27.96 -17.35
C VAL A 1079 2.26 -26.72 -16.60
N ARG A 1080 3.58 -26.59 -16.37
CA ARG A 1080 4.18 -25.43 -15.68
C ARG A 1080 3.95 -24.12 -16.43
N ASP A 1081 3.94 -24.14 -17.75
CA ASP A 1081 3.68 -22.97 -18.59
C ASP A 1081 2.19 -22.63 -18.65
N ALA A 1082 1.31 -23.65 -18.64
CA ALA A 1082 -0.13 -23.46 -18.66
C ALA A 1082 -0.67 -22.91 -17.33
N MET A 1083 -0.22 -23.44 -16.17
CA MET A 1083 -0.78 -23.16 -14.84
C MET A 1083 -0.85 -21.67 -14.47
N PRO A 1084 0.22 -20.87 -14.59
CA PRO A 1084 0.21 -19.44 -14.27
C PRO A 1084 -0.67 -18.61 -15.23
N ASN A 1085 -0.94 -19.15 -16.42
CA ASN A 1085 -1.73 -18.49 -17.44
C ASN A 1085 -3.23 -18.79 -17.32
N VAL A 1086 -3.64 -19.88 -16.64
CA VAL A 1086 -5.06 -20.21 -16.42
C VAL A 1086 -5.80 -19.05 -15.75
N HIS A 1087 -5.37 -18.59 -14.57
CA HIS A 1087 -6.04 -17.48 -13.90
C HIS A 1087 -5.91 -16.17 -14.68
N LYS A 1088 -4.73 -15.87 -15.24
CA LYS A 1088 -4.53 -14.65 -16.04
C LYS A 1088 -5.48 -14.57 -17.23
N ILE A 1089 -5.66 -15.65 -17.97
CA ILE A 1089 -6.54 -15.67 -19.15
C ILE A 1089 -8.01 -15.55 -18.74
N PHE A 1090 -8.42 -16.29 -17.71
CA PHE A 1090 -9.82 -16.35 -17.35
C PHE A 1090 -10.28 -15.10 -16.59
N ASP A 1091 -9.40 -14.48 -15.79
CA ASP A 1091 -9.72 -13.30 -14.98
C ASP A 1091 -9.59 -12.00 -15.79
N GLN A 1092 -8.60 -11.90 -16.70
CA GLN A 1092 -8.43 -10.71 -17.55
C GLN A 1092 -9.57 -10.48 -18.55
N LEU A 1093 -10.30 -11.54 -18.94
CA LEU A 1093 -11.44 -11.42 -19.86
C LEU A 1093 -12.49 -10.40 -19.35
N PHE A 1094 -12.75 -10.40 -18.04
CA PHE A 1094 -13.76 -9.53 -17.43
C PHE A 1094 -13.21 -8.16 -17.02
N GLN A 1095 -11.89 -7.94 -17.04
CA GLN A 1095 -11.31 -6.61 -16.86
C GLN A 1095 -11.64 -5.68 -18.05
N PHE A 1096 -11.89 -6.28 -19.21
CA PHE A 1096 -12.42 -5.58 -20.39
C PHE A 1096 -13.88 -5.12 -20.23
N GLU A 1097 -14.59 -5.47 -19.16
CA GLU A 1097 -15.94 -4.98 -18.88
C GLU A 1097 -15.94 -3.49 -18.45
N GLN A 1098 -14.85 -3.02 -17.83
CA GLN A 1098 -14.78 -1.72 -17.16
C GLN A 1098 -14.12 -0.60 -17.99
N SER A 1099 -13.52 -0.91 -19.13
CA SER A 1099 -12.66 0.01 -19.90
C SER A 1099 -13.43 0.98 -20.82
N GLY A 1100 -14.58 1.51 -20.38
CA GLY A 1100 -15.58 2.13 -21.28
C GLY A 1100 -15.71 3.65 -21.27
N ASN A 1101 -14.79 4.43 -20.68
CA ASN A 1101 -14.91 5.90 -20.62
C ASN A 1101 -13.61 6.63 -21.06
N VAL A 1102 -13.07 6.29 -22.23
CA VAL A 1102 -12.04 7.13 -22.87
C VAL A 1102 -12.54 7.52 -24.26
N GLU A 1103 -12.84 8.81 -24.42
CA GLU A 1103 -13.08 9.43 -25.72
C GLU A 1103 -11.74 9.53 -26.47
N ASP A 1104 -11.40 8.51 -27.26
CA ASP A 1104 -10.25 8.56 -28.17
C ASP A 1104 -10.69 9.00 -29.57
N GLU A 1105 -10.50 10.29 -29.86
CA GLU A 1105 -10.44 10.83 -31.22
C GLU A 1105 -9.10 10.47 -31.87
N SER A 1106 -9.00 9.31 -32.52
CA SER A 1106 -8.04 9.12 -33.63
C SER A 1106 -8.43 7.95 -34.53
N GLY A 1107 -9.29 8.22 -35.51
CA GLY A 1107 -9.60 7.28 -36.58
C GLY A 1107 -8.44 7.15 -37.57
N VAL A 1108 -7.68 6.05 -37.49
CA VAL A 1108 -6.84 5.58 -38.60
C VAL A 1108 -7.61 4.47 -39.35
N PRO A 1109 -8.06 4.71 -40.60
CA PRO A 1109 -8.77 3.71 -41.38
C PRO A 1109 -7.77 2.73 -42.00
N GLY A 1110 -7.64 1.54 -41.41
CA GLY A 1110 -6.81 0.47 -41.99
C GLY A 1110 -6.94 -0.93 -41.37
N GLY A 1111 -7.71 -1.11 -40.29
CA GLY A 1111 -7.67 -2.35 -39.49
C GLY A 1111 -8.74 -3.41 -39.77
N GLU A 1112 -9.76 -3.12 -40.59
CA GLU A 1112 -10.94 -4.01 -40.71
C GLU A 1112 -10.61 -5.37 -41.35
N GLU A 1113 -9.73 -5.42 -42.36
CA GLU A 1113 -9.35 -6.70 -43.00
C GLU A 1113 -8.38 -7.54 -42.17
N GLU A 1114 -7.55 -6.94 -41.31
CA GLU A 1114 -6.64 -7.66 -40.41
C GLU A 1114 -7.35 -8.18 -39.15
N ALA A 1115 -8.32 -7.43 -38.62
CA ALA A 1115 -9.13 -7.83 -37.47
C ALA A 1115 -10.01 -9.07 -37.78
N ASP A 1116 -10.60 -9.13 -38.98
CA ASP A 1116 -11.36 -10.29 -39.43
C ASP A 1116 -10.47 -11.51 -39.71
N LYS A 1117 -9.24 -11.32 -40.22
CA LYS A 1117 -8.24 -12.39 -40.40
C LYS A 1117 -7.73 -12.95 -39.07
N LEU A 1118 -7.33 -12.10 -38.14
CA LEU A 1118 -6.85 -12.51 -36.81
C LEU A 1118 -7.95 -13.23 -36.00
N SER A 1119 -9.20 -12.77 -36.08
CA SER A 1119 -10.31 -13.43 -35.36
C SER A 1119 -10.74 -14.78 -35.98
N ALA A 1120 -10.53 -14.97 -37.28
CA ALA A 1120 -10.81 -16.23 -37.98
C ALA A 1120 -9.69 -17.27 -37.78
N GLU A 1121 -8.43 -16.85 -37.72
CA GLU A 1121 -7.27 -17.75 -37.62
C GLU A 1121 -6.97 -18.26 -36.19
N MET A 1122 -7.51 -17.62 -35.14
CA MET A 1122 -7.04 -17.81 -33.76
C MET A 1122 -7.92 -18.66 -32.84
N MET A 1123 -9.09 -19.16 -33.29
CA MET A 1123 -9.94 -20.03 -32.47
C MET A 1123 -10.58 -21.22 -33.22
N GLU A 1124 -9.99 -21.68 -34.34
CA GLU A 1124 -10.36 -22.97 -34.92
C GLU A 1124 -9.51 -24.11 -34.33
N SER A 1125 -10.16 -25.18 -33.89
CA SER A 1125 -9.50 -26.37 -33.35
C SER A 1125 -8.52 -26.97 -34.37
N PRO A 1126 -7.25 -27.29 -33.99
CA PRO A 1126 -6.24 -27.83 -34.91
C PRO A 1126 -6.64 -29.14 -35.59
N VAL A 1127 -7.62 -29.86 -35.02
CA VAL A 1127 -8.02 -31.22 -35.40
C VAL A 1127 -8.73 -31.30 -36.78
N LYS A 1128 -9.15 -30.18 -37.37
CA LYS A 1128 -9.88 -30.17 -38.66
C LYS A 1128 -9.03 -29.89 -39.91
N ARG A 1129 -7.70 -29.82 -39.82
CA ARG A 1129 -6.84 -29.49 -40.99
C ARG A 1129 -6.55 -30.65 -41.97
N HIS A 1130 -7.12 -31.84 -41.78
CA HIS A 1130 -6.96 -32.97 -42.70
C HIS A 1130 -8.31 -33.58 -43.12
N HIS A 1131 -9.08 -32.86 -43.93
CA HIS A 1131 -9.91 -33.40 -45.01
C HIS A 1131 -10.76 -32.28 -45.61
N MET A 1132 -10.33 -31.74 -46.75
CA MET A 1132 -11.15 -31.53 -47.96
C MET A 1132 -10.43 -30.57 -48.90
N LYS A 1133 -9.88 -31.13 -49.98
CA LYS A 1133 -9.70 -30.41 -51.25
C LYS A 1133 -10.78 -30.88 -52.21
N ALA A 1134 -11.25 -29.94 -53.01
CA ALA A 1134 -12.13 -30.03 -54.18
C ALA A 1134 -13.64 -29.93 -53.93
N GLN A 1135 -14.23 -28.76 -54.24
CA GLN A 1135 -15.13 -28.65 -55.40
C GLN A 1135 -15.49 -27.19 -55.75
N ARG A 1136 -15.66 -26.97 -57.05
CA ARG A 1136 -15.94 -25.72 -57.77
C ARG A 1136 -17.40 -25.27 -57.63
N THR A 1137 -17.59 -23.95 -57.56
CA THR A 1137 -18.70 -23.09 -58.05
C THR A 1137 -20.06 -23.70 -58.42
N GLN A 1138 -21.14 -23.26 -57.75
CA GLN A 1138 -22.42 -22.87 -58.38
C GLN A 1138 -23.26 -22.00 -57.42
N LYS A 1139 -23.89 -20.94 -57.94
CA LYS A 1139 -24.86 -20.07 -57.24
C LYS A 1139 -26.20 -20.82 -57.14
N GLU A 1140 -26.58 -21.27 -55.94
CA GLU A 1140 -27.95 -21.68 -55.62
C GLU A 1140 -28.56 -20.71 -54.59
N GLN A 1141 -29.84 -20.39 -54.75
CA GLN A 1141 -30.63 -19.58 -53.82
C GLN A 1141 -30.54 -20.17 -52.40
N LYS A 1142 -29.85 -19.45 -51.51
CA LYS A 1142 -29.64 -19.90 -50.12
C LYS A 1142 -30.98 -19.93 -49.38
N ARG A 1143 -31.35 -21.13 -48.91
CA ARG A 1143 -32.45 -21.37 -47.97
C ARG A 1143 -32.21 -20.54 -46.71
N ASN A 1144 -33.25 -19.94 -46.13
CA ASN A 1144 -33.13 -19.33 -44.81
C ASN A 1144 -32.87 -20.45 -43.78
N ALA A 1145 -31.68 -20.43 -43.16
CA ALA A 1145 -31.23 -21.48 -42.24
C ALA A 1145 -32.11 -21.59 -40.99
N TYR A 1146 -32.70 -20.48 -40.54
CA TYR A 1146 -33.66 -20.45 -39.44
C TYR A 1146 -34.99 -21.10 -39.84
N ALA A 1147 -35.53 -20.78 -41.01
CA ALA A 1147 -36.72 -21.43 -41.54
C ALA A 1147 -36.56 -22.96 -41.65
N VAL A 1148 -35.39 -23.41 -42.11
CA VAL A 1148 -35.03 -24.83 -42.22
C VAL A 1148 -34.88 -25.48 -40.83
N SER A 1149 -34.35 -24.77 -39.83
CA SER A 1149 -34.24 -25.29 -38.46
C SER A 1149 -35.60 -25.45 -37.79
N VAL A 1150 -36.53 -24.50 -38.00
CA VAL A 1150 -37.92 -24.57 -37.54
C VAL A 1150 -38.64 -25.76 -38.18
N TRP A 1151 -38.54 -25.92 -39.50
CA TRP A 1151 -39.09 -27.08 -40.21
C TRP A 1151 -38.56 -28.41 -39.65
N ARG A 1152 -37.24 -28.51 -39.44
CA ARG A 1152 -36.61 -29.71 -38.86
C ARG A 1152 -37.10 -29.97 -37.44
N ARG A 1153 -37.29 -28.94 -36.61
CA ARG A 1153 -37.80 -29.09 -35.23
C ARG A 1153 -39.24 -29.58 -35.22
N ILE A 1154 -40.12 -29.02 -36.06
CA ILE A 1154 -41.52 -29.46 -36.18
C ILE A 1154 -41.59 -30.92 -36.67
N ARG A 1155 -40.73 -31.28 -37.64
CA ARG A 1155 -40.60 -32.66 -38.11
C ARG A 1155 -40.24 -33.62 -36.99
N MET A 1156 -39.24 -33.30 -36.16
CA MET A 1156 -38.84 -34.16 -35.04
C MET A 1156 -39.98 -34.35 -34.03
N LYS A 1157 -40.75 -33.28 -33.73
CA LYS A 1157 -41.94 -33.36 -32.87
C LYS A 1157 -43.01 -34.31 -33.42
N LEU A 1158 -43.36 -34.16 -34.71
CA LEU A 1158 -44.36 -35.01 -35.38
C LEU A 1158 -43.88 -36.45 -35.62
N GLU A 1159 -42.58 -36.66 -35.78
CA GLU A 1159 -42.02 -38.01 -35.88
C GLU A 1159 -41.98 -38.74 -34.54
N GLY A 1160 -42.02 -38.01 -33.42
CA GLY A 1160 -41.90 -38.56 -32.08
C GLY A 1160 -40.48 -38.52 -31.52
N ARG A 1161 -39.54 -37.81 -32.17
CA ARG A 1161 -38.11 -37.76 -31.83
C ARG A 1161 -37.73 -36.48 -31.07
N ASP A 1162 -38.64 -36.00 -30.23
CA ASP A 1162 -38.45 -34.85 -29.35
C ASP A 1162 -39.11 -35.22 -28.00
N PRO A 1163 -38.38 -35.17 -26.86
CA PRO A 1163 -37.09 -34.50 -26.63
C PRO A 1163 -35.84 -35.22 -27.18
N ASP A 1164 -35.86 -36.56 -27.31
CA ASP A 1164 -34.70 -37.34 -27.73
C ASP A 1164 -34.68 -37.61 -29.24
N PRO A 1165 -33.67 -37.12 -30.00
CA PRO A 1165 -33.55 -37.35 -31.45
C PRO A 1165 -33.40 -38.83 -31.84
N ASN A 1166 -32.79 -39.62 -30.95
CA ASN A 1166 -32.40 -41.00 -31.21
C ASN A 1166 -33.52 -42.00 -30.88
N ARG A 1167 -34.52 -41.59 -30.08
CA ARG A 1167 -35.65 -42.43 -29.67
C ARG A 1167 -36.96 -41.90 -30.23
N ARG A 1168 -37.80 -42.81 -30.76
CA ARG A 1168 -39.14 -42.46 -31.25
C ARG A 1168 -40.21 -42.74 -30.19
N CYS A 1169 -40.69 -41.69 -29.55
CA CYS A 1169 -41.73 -41.73 -28.52
C CYS A 1169 -43.14 -41.90 -29.10
N THR A 1170 -43.97 -42.65 -28.38
CA THR A 1170 -45.40 -42.77 -28.64
C THR A 1170 -46.14 -41.46 -28.34
N ALA A 1171 -47.36 -41.31 -28.85
CA ALA A 1171 -48.16 -40.12 -28.56
C ALA A 1171 -48.46 -39.97 -27.05
N GLN A 1172 -48.58 -41.07 -26.33
CA GLN A 1172 -48.85 -41.06 -24.89
C GLN A 1172 -47.62 -40.59 -24.09
N GLU A 1173 -46.44 -41.10 -24.44
CA GLU A 1173 -45.18 -40.70 -23.80
C GLU A 1173 -44.87 -39.21 -24.06
N GLN A 1174 -45.10 -38.70 -25.27
CA GLN A 1174 -44.85 -37.28 -25.57
C GLN A 1174 -45.83 -36.34 -24.86
N VAL A 1175 -47.13 -36.70 -24.82
CA VAL A 1175 -48.11 -35.89 -24.09
C VAL A 1175 -47.81 -35.90 -22.60
N GLU A 1176 -47.41 -37.04 -22.03
CA GLU A 1176 -47.03 -37.10 -20.63
C GLU A 1176 -45.79 -36.27 -20.32
N TRP A 1177 -44.78 -36.34 -21.18
CA TRP A 1177 -43.58 -35.52 -21.03
C TRP A 1177 -43.91 -34.03 -21.13
N MET A 1178 -44.71 -33.60 -22.12
CA MET A 1178 -45.12 -32.20 -22.26
C MET A 1178 -45.89 -31.68 -21.04
N ILE A 1179 -46.82 -32.47 -20.49
CA ILE A 1179 -47.58 -32.05 -19.31
C ILE A 1179 -46.66 -31.93 -18.10
N ARG A 1180 -45.70 -32.85 -17.94
CA ARG A 1180 -44.74 -32.80 -16.84
C ARG A 1180 -43.88 -31.54 -16.90
N GLU A 1181 -43.29 -31.23 -18.05
CA GLU A 1181 -42.44 -30.04 -18.24
C GLU A 1181 -43.23 -28.73 -18.07
N ALA A 1182 -44.47 -28.69 -18.56
CA ALA A 1182 -45.31 -27.49 -18.46
C ALA A 1182 -45.88 -27.24 -17.06
N MET A 1183 -45.90 -28.27 -16.21
CA MET A 1183 -46.33 -28.17 -14.81
C MET A 1183 -45.17 -28.12 -13.83
N ASP A 1184 -43.93 -28.15 -14.32
CA ASP A 1184 -42.75 -28.15 -13.47
C ASP A 1184 -42.62 -26.77 -12.79
N PRO A 1185 -42.70 -26.69 -11.44
CA PRO A 1185 -42.56 -25.43 -10.73
C PRO A 1185 -41.20 -24.78 -10.98
N ASP A 1186 -40.15 -25.57 -11.23
CA ASP A 1186 -38.82 -25.03 -11.53
C ASP A 1186 -38.81 -24.33 -12.90
N ASN A 1187 -39.53 -24.85 -13.90
CA ASN A 1187 -39.68 -24.16 -15.19
C ASN A 1187 -40.60 -22.94 -15.09
N LEU A 1188 -41.67 -23.02 -14.30
CA LEU A 1188 -42.64 -21.94 -14.13
C LEU A 1188 -42.05 -20.75 -13.34
N ALA A 1189 -41.16 -21.00 -12.39
CA ALA A 1189 -40.54 -19.98 -11.56
C ALA A 1189 -39.57 -19.04 -12.32
N VAL A 1190 -39.00 -19.49 -13.44
CA VAL A 1190 -38.05 -18.71 -14.26
C VAL A 1190 -38.72 -17.98 -15.43
N LEU A 1191 -40.05 -18.08 -15.57
CA LEU A 1191 -40.77 -17.32 -16.59
C LEU A 1191 -40.81 -15.83 -16.24
N TYR A 1192 -40.83 -14.98 -17.27
CA TYR A 1192 -40.99 -13.54 -17.13
C TYR A 1192 -42.24 -13.22 -16.28
N GLU A 1193 -42.13 -12.30 -15.33
CA GLU A 1193 -43.19 -11.99 -14.36
C GLU A 1193 -44.54 -11.64 -15.02
N GLY A 1194 -44.52 -11.00 -16.20
CA GLY A 1194 -45.72 -10.66 -16.97
C GLY A 1194 -46.48 -11.87 -17.55
N TRP A 1195 -45.89 -13.07 -17.52
CA TRP A 1195 -46.58 -14.32 -17.83
C TRP A 1195 -47.46 -14.82 -16.67
N THR A 1196 -47.30 -14.24 -15.47
CA THR A 1196 -48.06 -14.55 -14.25
C THR A 1196 -48.27 -16.05 -13.98
N PRO A 1197 -47.20 -16.86 -13.93
CA PRO A 1197 -47.30 -18.32 -13.80
C PRO A 1197 -47.88 -18.83 -12.48
N TRP A 1198 -48.02 -17.95 -11.48
CA TRP A 1198 -48.53 -18.25 -10.14
C TRP A 1198 -50.05 -18.03 -9.97
N VAL A 1199 -50.76 -17.58 -11.01
CA VAL A 1199 -52.19 -17.22 -10.97
C VAL A 1199 -53.07 -18.19 -11.74
#